data_AF-A0AA36HQR0-F1
#
_entry.id   AF-A0AA36HQR0-F1
#
_cell.length_a   1.000
_cell.length_b   1.000
_cell.length_c   1.000
_cell.angle_alpha   90.00
_cell.angle_beta   90.00
_cell.angle_gamma   90.00
#
_symmetry.space_group_name_H-M   'P 1'
#
loop_
_entity.id
_entity.type
_entity.pdbx_description
1 polymer ?
#
loop_
_entity_poly.entity_id
_entity_poly.type
_entity_poly.pdbx_seq_one_letter_code
_entity_poly.pdbx_strand_id
1 'polypeptide(L)'
;MGQMLLGLVVSIQLIHTNANSFACDTASCAQHDRWEPVSFANSTEVCERLQLKALEDFTAIAPRMCRDWAAAGLGPWGDCRKTYCQALADLAGNLSHDGRNLYYGGDECRPLVNFNQSLCETVYRDAEGFCECLCPTLARLQTASVGDCETKIMSFLFLGRRGVELAQKYGLSGYCSNFLCEYFTMLGEPDPPYPIAGLPPVCKTLDLPWRLYNCIDLLSRKPYTPEPWQTPYPEDSVLECTDGTRHPVDIDHIDTWEVCTTHRFRWRCPQDFPIMCYDPYRCSGDHCCKQTVEECPMGERVASSMLALELPEWTGKWTPDMEKALGPATTLDPYQQFLQNLRTTSPAPSFAQQIADYAWVGTALLATIGLTCSCLACYYMGMINASYMRKVVIGPARLLNAYHADPVTFFASGNLPRNKKREAPLPPMRPAHEIEEERKDNEAFAALEDAWDIATLKGMRHLVNTARDPDPFQAKLLRDAISIARARGLQARSHVAGLLQKGERWLNTLEAEKELLQAIEDARPDLRWVAQTRLTQPPILGKPWHATTLSKVAEGEVRKTGWKHIEDLRAAVQVAKSQDISESHMNEAERLLASLVARTHELPADRCVLDPDGEGVKLLPKGQHRAVWHITGDSYTFNEGANMGGDMGVDVLPPKDLLGDANIDDARPVCAEWAKRSTCKAGRECPWRHCRPQAGDSIRECILFDM
;
A
#
# COMPACT_ATOMS: atom_id res chain seq x y z
N MET A 1 36.85 -64.30 -0.62
CA MET A 1 37.08 -62.94 -1.17
C MET A 1 35.81 -62.26 -1.70
N GLY A 2 34.84 -62.96 -2.31
CA GLY A 2 33.60 -62.34 -2.84
C GLY A 2 32.68 -61.67 -1.80
N GLN A 3 32.60 -62.17 -0.56
CA GLN A 3 31.77 -61.56 0.50
C GLN A 3 32.35 -60.27 1.10
N MET A 4 33.67 -60.08 1.06
CA MET A 4 34.31 -58.83 1.51
C MET A 4 34.11 -57.69 0.50
N LEU A 5 34.08 -58.01 -0.80
CA LEU A 5 33.80 -57.05 -1.87
C LEU A 5 32.34 -56.61 -1.89
N LEU A 6 31.38 -57.51 -1.62
CA LEU A 6 29.96 -57.12 -1.47
C LEU A 6 29.74 -56.23 -0.23
N GLY A 7 30.41 -56.52 0.88
CA GLY A 7 30.36 -55.65 2.07
C GLY A 7 30.91 -54.26 1.80
N LEU A 8 32.04 -54.15 1.10
CA LEU A 8 32.64 -52.87 0.72
C LEU A 8 31.78 -52.09 -0.29
N VAL A 9 31.13 -52.75 -1.25
CA VAL A 9 30.23 -52.07 -2.21
C VAL A 9 28.94 -51.60 -1.55
N VAL A 10 28.37 -52.37 -0.61
CA VAL A 10 27.19 -51.94 0.16
C VAL A 10 27.54 -50.81 1.15
N SER A 11 28.71 -50.84 1.77
CA SER A 11 29.20 -49.74 2.60
C SER A 11 29.53 -48.48 1.79
N ILE A 12 30.07 -48.61 0.58
CA ILE A 12 30.34 -47.47 -0.32
C ILE A 12 29.03 -46.88 -0.89
N GLN A 13 28.00 -47.70 -1.15
CA GLN A 13 26.67 -47.19 -1.54
C GLN A 13 25.91 -46.52 -0.39
N LEU A 14 26.13 -46.92 0.87
CA LEU A 14 25.57 -46.23 2.04
C LEU A 14 26.30 -44.91 2.38
N ILE A 15 27.51 -44.70 1.83
CA ILE A 15 28.28 -43.43 1.93
C ILE A 15 28.04 -42.53 0.70
N HIS A 16 27.06 -42.85 -0.16
CA HIS A 16 26.35 -41.79 -0.88
C HIS A 16 25.34 -41.17 0.08
N THR A 17 25.86 -40.50 1.11
CA THR A 17 25.13 -39.45 1.83
C THR A 17 24.51 -38.55 0.77
N ASN A 18 23.18 -38.37 0.81
CA ASN A 18 22.47 -37.45 -0.09
C ASN A 18 23.25 -36.14 -0.16
N ALA A 19 23.84 -35.86 -1.31
CA ALA A 19 24.80 -34.76 -1.47
C ALA A 19 24.19 -33.37 -1.24
N ASN A 20 22.86 -33.28 -1.06
CA ASN A 20 22.08 -32.04 -0.95
C ASN A 20 21.41 -31.87 0.43
N SER A 21 22.08 -32.29 1.50
CA SER A 21 21.51 -32.29 2.86
C SER A 21 22.51 -31.75 3.88
N PHE A 22 22.03 -31.08 4.92
CA PHE A 22 22.89 -30.58 5.98
C PHE A 22 23.47 -31.75 6.79
N ALA A 23 24.81 -31.86 6.85
CA ALA A 23 25.47 -32.80 7.75
C ALA A 23 25.29 -32.32 9.18
N CYS A 24 24.66 -33.13 10.02
CA CYS A 24 24.36 -32.75 11.39
C CYS A 24 25.01 -33.69 12.39
N ASP A 25 25.85 -33.13 13.26
CA ASP A 25 26.55 -33.86 14.32
C ASP A 25 25.72 -34.02 15.61
N THR A 26 24.53 -33.40 15.71
CA THR A 26 23.70 -33.38 16.92
C THR A 26 22.34 -34.07 16.72
N ALA A 27 21.85 -34.75 17.76
CA ALA A 27 20.53 -35.40 17.84
C ALA A 27 19.32 -34.46 17.65
N SER A 28 19.55 -33.14 17.55
CA SER A 28 18.53 -32.12 17.28
C SER A 28 18.33 -31.82 15.80
N CYS A 29 18.94 -32.60 14.91
CA CYS A 29 18.75 -32.46 13.47
C CYS A 29 17.89 -33.62 12.97
N ALA A 30 16.59 -33.37 12.90
CA ALA A 30 15.51 -34.30 12.61
C ALA A 30 15.58 -35.07 11.26
N GLN A 31 16.68 -34.99 10.52
CA GLN A 31 16.76 -35.43 9.13
C GLN A 31 16.81 -36.96 8.95
N HIS A 32 17.01 -37.73 10.04
CA HIS A 32 17.03 -39.20 10.00
C HIS A 32 16.05 -39.86 10.96
N ASP A 33 15.32 -39.06 11.71
CA ASP A 33 14.38 -39.56 12.68
C ASP A 33 13.07 -39.85 11.96
N ARG A 34 12.82 -41.14 11.70
CA ARG A 34 11.48 -41.59 11.32
C ARG A 34 10.56 -41.30 12.50
N TRP A 35 9.86 -40.16 12.42
CA TRP A 35 8.85 -39.76 13.38
C TRP A 35 7.63 -40.66 13.23
N GLU A 36 7.30 -41.39 14.30
CA GLU A 36 6.10 -42.22 14.35
C GLU A 36 5.03 -41.53 15.23
N PRO A 37 3.77 -41.48 14.78
CA PRO A 37 2.70 -40.87 15.56
C PRO A 37 2.40 -41.73 16.79
N VAL A 38 2.21 -41.10 17.93
CA VAL A 38 1.84 -41.79 19.15
C VAL A 38 0.35 -42.15 19.14
N SER A 39 0.04 -43.43 19.27
CA SER A 39 -1.33 -43.95 19.30
C SER A 39 -1.98 -43.81 20.69
N PHE A 40 -2.27 -42.59 21.12
CA PHE A 40 -3.11 -42.32 22.29
C PHE A 40 -4.41 -41.66 21.87
N ALA A 41 -5.50 -41.91 22.61
CA ALA A 41 -6.83 -41.36 22.30
C ALA A 41 -6.87 -39.82 22.21
N ASN A 42 -5.94 -39.13 22.91
CA ASN A 42 -5.91 -37.66 23.00
C ASN A 42 -4.73 -37.03 22.25
N SER A 43 -3.97 -37.78 21.43
CA SER A 43 -2.75 -37.25 20.81
C SER A 43 -3.02 -36.07 19.86
N THR A 44 -4.11 -36.12 19.09
CA THR A 44 -4.57 -35.01 18.23
C THR A 44 -4.93 -33.77 19.04
N GLU A 45 -5.68 -33.93 20.14
CA GLU A 45 -6.09 -32.81 21.01
C GLU A 45 -4.87 -32.15 21.67
N VAL A 46 -3.88 -32.94 22.09
CA VAL A 46 -2.61 -32.43 22.63
C VAL A 46 -1.89 -31.59 21.58
N CYS A 47 -1.78 -32.10 20.35
CA CYS A 47 -1.12 -31.35 19.28
C CYS A 47 -1.85 -30.04 18.97
N GLU A 48 -3.17 -30.06 18.82
CA GLU A 48 -3.96 -28.85 18.56
C GLU A 48 -3.78 -27.81 19.67
N ARG A 49 -3.81 -28.24 20.94
CA ARG A 49 -3.59 -27.35 22.08
C ARG A 49 -2.20 -26.72 22.06
N LEU A 50 -1.17 -27.49 21.71
CA LEU A 50 0.20 -26.98 21.59
C LEU A 50 0.36 -26.00 20.43
N GLN A 51 -0.27 -26.27 19.28
CA GLN A 51 -0.30 -25.34 18.14
C GLN A 51 -0.98 -24.02 18.53
N LEU A 52 -2.15 -24.07 19.18
CA LEU A 52 -2.88 -22.88 19.62
C LEU A 52 -2.07 -22.07 20.65
N LYS A 53 -1.41 -22.74 21.60
CA LYS A 53 -0.54 -22.07 22.57
C LYS A 53 0.63 -21.36 21.88
N ALA A 54 1.34 -22.03 20.98
CA ALA A 54 2.46 -21.43 20.25
C ALA A 54 2.00 -20.23 19.40
N LEU A 55 0.81 -20.30 18.82
CA LEU A 55 0.20 -19.17 18.10
C LEU A 55 -0.14 -18.01 19.02
N GLU A 56 -0.76 -18.27 20.17
CA GLU A 56 -1.08 -17.24 21.16
C GLU A 56 0.20 -16.52 21.63
N ASP A 57 1.21 -17.28 22.02
CA ASP A 57 2.51 -16.76 22.47
C ASP A 57 3.19 -15.91 21.38
N PHE A 58 3.20 -16.38 20.12
CA PHE A 58 3.83 -15.68 19.00
C PHE A 58 3.04 -14.42 18.58
N THR A 59 1.73 -14.55 18.36
CA THR A 59 0.88 -13.46 17.84
C THR A 59 0.66 -12.34 18.85
N ALA A 60 0.77 -12.61 20.15
CA ALA A 60 0.71 -11.57 21.19
C ALA A 60 1.96 -10.67 21.22
N ILE A 61 3.12 -11.19 20.78
CA ILE A 61 4.41 -10.51 20.92
C ILE A 61 4.91 -9.97 19.58
N ALA A 62 5.00 -10.81 18.55
CA ALA A 62 5.72 -10.48 17.32
C ALA A 62 5.16 -9.24 16.61
N PRO A 63 3.83 -9.09 16.37
CA PRO A 63 3.31 -7.93 15.66
C PRO A 63 3.57 -6.62 16.39
N ARG A 64 3.41 -6.61 17.71
CA ARG A 64 3.69 -5.45 18.56
C ARG A 64 5.17 -5.06 18.49
N MET A 65 6.06 -6.02 18.73
CA MET A 65 7.51 -5.77 18.70
C MET A 65 7.98 -5.25 17.34
N CYS A 66 7.48 -5.84 16.25
CA CYS A 66 7.79 -5.39 14.89
C CYS A 66 7.35 -3.95 14.65
N ARG A 67 6.14 -3.57 15.07
CA ARG A 67 5.64 -2.19 14.95
C ARG A 67 6.44 -1.21 15.79
N ASP A 68 6.76 -1.56 17.03
CA ASP A 68 7.51 -0.69 17.94
C ASP A 68 8.91 -0.41 17.40
N TRP A 69 9.59 -1.42 16.87
CA TRP A 69 10.92 -1.27 16.25
C TRP A 69 10.89 -0.48 14.94
N ALA A 70 9.90 -0.73 14.09
CA ALA A 70 9.68 0.01 12.86
C ALA A 70 9.39 1.49 13.16
N ALA A 71 8.52 1.78 14.14
CA ALA A 71 8.19 3.13 14.57
C ALA A 71 9.39 3.88 15.17
N ALA A 72 10.28 3.16 15.86
CA ALA A 72 11.52 3.71 16.39
C ALA A 72 12.62 3.92 15.33
N GLY A 73 12.41 3.47 14.08
CA GLY A 73 13.41 3.57 13.01
C GLY A 73 14.67 2.72 13.26
N LEU A 74 14.57 1.71 14.13
CA LEU A 74 15.70 0.86 14.53
C LEU A 74 16.03 -0.24 13.50
N GLY A 75 15.29 -0.30 12.39
CA GLY A 75 15.42 -1.33 11.37
C GLY A 75 14.77 -2.65 11.79
N PRO A 76 15.27 -3.81 11.32
CA PRO A 76 14.75 -5.11 11.72
C PRO A 76 14.93 -5.33 13.22
N TRP A 77 13.91 -5.91 13.85
CA TRP A 77 13.97 -6.31 15.24
C TRP A 77 15.08 -7.34 15.43
N GLY A 78 16.14 -6.95 16.16
CA GLY A 78 17.37 -7.74 16.27
C GLY A 78 17.17 -9.16 16.80
N ASP A 79 16.20 -9.36 17.69
CA ASP A 79 15.84 -10.68 18.24
C ASP A 79 14.68 -11.36 17.50
N CYS A 80 14.20 -10.79 16.38
CA CYS A 80 13.06 -11.35 15.65
C CYS A 80 13.33 -12.79 15.24
N ARG A 81 14.47 -13.04 14.59
CA ARG A 81 14.78 -14.36 14.04
C ARG A 81 14.92 -15.39 15.15
N LYS A 82 15.66 -15.05 16.21
CA LYS A 82 15.81 -15.89 17.40
C LYS A 82 14.46 -16.20 18.05
N THR A 83 13.59 -15.20 18.23
CA THR A 83 12.27 -15.39 18.86
C THR A 83 11.33 -16.21 17.99
N TYR A 84 11.31 -15.96 16.68
CA TYR A 84 10.56 -16.74 15.70
C TYR A 84 10.99 -18.21 15.71
N CYS A 85 12.30 -18.45 15.64
CA CYS A 85 12.86 -19.80 15.62
C CYS A 85 12.72 -20.52 16.97
N GLN A 86 12.85 -19.81 18.10
CA GLN A 86 12.64 -20.38 19.42
C GLN A 86 11.17 -20.81 19.61
N ALA A 87 10.21 -20.01 19.17
CA ALA A 87 8.78 -20.37 19.28
C ALA A 87 8.45 -21.67 18.53
N LEU A 88 9.05 -21.87 17.34
CA LEU A 88 8.92 -23.11 16.58
C LEU A 88 9.70 -24.27 17.22
N ALA A 89 10.89 -24.01 17.78
CA ALA A 89 11.67 -25.00 18.50
C ALA A 89 10.94 -25.53 19.73
N ASP A 90 10.33 -24.63 20.50
CA ASP A 90 9.54 -24.96 21.68
C ASP A 90 8.31 -25.77 21.30
N LEU A 91 7.63 -25.41 20.20
CA LEU A 91 6.51 -26.18 19.67
C LEU A 91 6.95 -27.60 19.26
N ALA A 92 8.02 -27.72 18.48
CA ALA A 92 8.56 -29.01 18.04
C ALA A 92 8.99 -29.88 19.23
N GLY A 93 9.69 -29.29 20.21
CA GLY A 93 10.12 -29.98 21.43
C GLY A 93 8.96 -30.45 22.30
N ASN A 94 7.89 -29.66 22.42
CA ASN A 94 6.68 -30.05 23.15
C ASN A 94 5.83 -31.11 22.41
N LEU A 95 5.95 -31.19 21.08
CA LEU A 95 5.29 -32.23 20.28
C LEU A 95 6.03 -33.57 20.33
N SER A 96 7.33 -33.58 20.62
CA SER A 96 8.11 -34.80 20.84
C SER A 96 7.73 -35.49 22.15
N HIS A 97 7.46 -36.78 22.08
CA HIS A 97 7.15 -37.61 23.24
C HIS A 97 8.42 -38.26 23.79
N ASP A 98 8.74 -37.96 25.05
CA ASP A 98 9.84 -38.56 25.83
C ASP A 98 11.24 -38.43 25.17
N GLY A 99 11.45 -37.42 24.32
CA GLY A 99 12.70 -37.22 23.59
C GLY A 99 13.04 -38.35 22.60
N ARG A 100 12.03 -39.15 22.22
CA ARG A 100 12.14 -40.16 21.16
C ARG A 100 11.57 -39.60 19.86
N ASN A 101 11.75 -40.34 18.77
CA ASN A 101 11.18 -40.07 17.44
C ASN A 101 9.68 -40.40 17.39
N LEU A 102 8.96 -40.01 18.44
CA LEU A 102 7.55 -40.19 18.64
C LEU A 102 6.92 -38.81 18.80
N TYR A 103 5.78 -38.57 18.17
CA TYR A 103 5.11 -37.26 18.27
C TYR A 103 3.61 -37.34 18.52
N TYR A 104 3.07 -36.31 19.16
CA TYR A 104 1.63 -36.17 19.38
C TYR A 104 0.92 -35.71 18.10
N GLY A 105 -0.17 -36.38 17.75
CA GLY A 105 -1.10 -35.98 16.68
C GLY A 105 -0.92 -36.77 15.38
N GLY A 106 -1.60 -36.30 14.33
CA GLY A 106 -1.63 -36.93 13.00
C GLY A 106 -0.75 -36.22 11.96
N ASP A 107 -1.14 -36.31 10.69
CA ASP A 107 -0.41 -35.68 9.59
C ASP A 107 -0.24 -34.16 9.76
N GLU A 108 -1.15 -33.48 10.48
CA GLU A 108 -1.07 -32.03 10.74
C GLU A 108 0.12 -31.61 11.63
N CYS A 109 0.67 -32.52 12.44
CA CYS A 109 1.75 -32.24 13.39
C CYS A 109 3.11 -32.73 12.90
N ARG A 110 3.10 -33.67 11.94
CA ARG A 110 4.30 -34.27 11.36
C ARG A 110 5.27 -33.21 10.79
N PRO A 111 4.83 -32.15 10.09
CA PRO A 111 5.76 -31.16 9.57
C PRO A 111 6.41 -30.28 10.64
N LEU A 112 5.78 -30.17 11.82
CA LEU A 112 6.24 -29.30 12.91
C LEU A 112 7.39 -29.93 13.70
N VAL A 113 7.46 -31.26 13.78
CA VAL A 113 8.52 -31.98 14.51
C VAL A 113 9.85 -32.05 13.76
N ASN A 114 9.85 -31.81 12.46
CA ASN A 114 11.07 -31.78 11.64
C ASN A 114 11.87 -30.47 11.77
N PHE A 115 11.46 -29.56 12.65
CA PHE A 115 12.05 -28.24 12.78
C PHE A 115 13.46 -28.26 13.38
N ASN A 116 14.38 -27.49 12.80
CA ASN A 116 15.74 -27.28 13.32
C ASN A 116 16.00 -25.80 13.60
N GLN A 117 16.19 -25.47 14.89
CA GLN A 117 16.39 -24.09 15.33
C GLN A 117 17.65 -23.45 14.73
N SER A 118 18.79 -24.16 14.74
CA SER A 118 20.07 -23.64 14.24
C SER A 118 19.99 -23.32 12.75
N LEU A 119 19.32 -24.16 11.96
CA LEU A 119 19.06 -23.87 10.54
C LEU A 119 18.06 -22.72 10.38
N CYS A 120 17.05 -22.63 11.24
CA CYS A 120 16.09 -21.52 11.20
C CYS A 120 16.76 -20.16 11.42
N GLU A 121 17.67 -20.08 12.39
CA GLU A 121 18.40 -18.86 12.73
C GLU A 121 19.42 -18.45 11.65
N THR A 122 19.72 -19.31 10.69
CA THR A 122 20.78 -19.09 9.70
C THR A 122 20.28 -19.07 8.25
N VAL A 123 19.56 -20.11 7.82
CA VAL A 123 19.27 -20.39 6.41
C VAL A 123 17.78 -20.46 6.05
N TYR A 124 16.86 -20.47 7.02
CA TYR A 124 15.44 -20.52 6.69
C TYR A 124 14.99 -19.22 6.03
N ARG A 125 14.56 -19.33 4.77
CA ARG A 125 14.14 -18.19 3.95
C ARG A 125 12.81 -17.60 4.41
N ASP A 126 11.95 -18.39 5.06
CA ASP A 126 10.72 -17.88 5.64
C ASP A 126 10.96 -17.07 6.92
N ALA A 127 11.93 -17.47 7.74
CA ALA A 127 12.34 -16.70 8.92
C ALA A 127 13.03 -15.38 8.50
N GLU A 128 13.89 -15.43 7.49
CA GLU A 128 14.49 -14.23 6.88
C GLU A 128 13.41 -13.30 6.29
N GLY A 129 12.49 -13.83 5.49
CA GLY A 129 11.42 -13.01 4.92
C GLY A 129 10.48 -12.41 5.96
N PHE A 130 10.17 -13.14 7.04
CA PHE A 130 9.38 -12.59 8.13
C PHE A 130 10.14 -11.47 8.87
N CYS A 131 11.39 -11.73 9.27
CA CYS A 131 12.12 -10.82 10.16
C CYS A 131 12.83 -9.66 9.47
N GLU A 132 13.32 -9.86 8.25
CA GLU A 132 14.07 -8.85 7.51
C GLU A 132 13.21 -8.08 6.51
N CYS A 133 12.05 -8.61 6.11
CA CYS A 133 11.09 -7.91 5.25
C CYS A 133 9.80 -7.52 5.98
N LEU A 134 8.99 -8.50 6.43
CA LEU A 134 7.65 -8.20 6.94
C LEU A 134 7.67 -7.41 8.25
N CYS A 135 8.53 -7.78 9.19
CA CYS A 135 8.61 -7.18 10.51
C CYS A 135 8.93 -5.68 10.46
N PRO A 136 9.98 -5.21 9.75
CA PRO A 136 10.25 -3.77 9.57
C PRO A 136 9.13 -3.00 8.89
N THR A 137 8.31 -3.68 8.07
CA THR A 137 7.26 -3.04 7.28
C THR A 137 5.87 -3.21 7.89
N LEU A 138 5.74 -3.91 9.02
CA LEU A 138 4.46 -4.33 9.57
C LEU A 138 3.58 -3.15 10.03
N ALA A 139 4.18 -2.01 10.35
CA ALA A 139 3.45 -0.77 10.61
C ALA A 139 2.61 -0.30 9.40
N ARG A 140 2.93 -0.78 8.19
CA ARG A 140 2.19 -0.49 6.95
C ARG A 140 1.08 -1.50 6.66
N LEU A 141 1.00 -2.60 7.40
CA LEU A 141 -0.12 -3.53 7.30
C LEU A 141 -1.36 -2.88 7.92
N GLN A 142 -2.24 -2.34 7.07
CA GLN A 142 -3.46 -1.66 7.47
C GLN A 142 -4.62 -2.67 7.59
N THR A 143 -4.66 -3.42 8.68
CA THR A 143 -5.81 -4.27 9.01
C THR A 143 -6.77 -3.52 9.91
N ALA A 144 -8.06 -3.46 9.55
CA ALA A 144 -9.08 -3.02 10.49
C ALA A 144 -9.10 -3.96 11.71
N SER A 145 -9.39 -3.42 12.90
CA SER A 145 -9.58 -4.25 14.11
C SER A 145 -10.79 -5.18 14.02
N VAL A 146 -11.57 -5.10 12.95
CA VAL A 146 -12.78 -5.89 12.71
C VAL A 146 -12.38 -7.23 12.07
N GLY A 147 -12.62 -8.34 12.79
CA GLY A 147 -12.58 -9.70 12.24
C GLY A 147 -11.29 -10.53 12.49
N ASP A 148 -10.42 -10.05 13.38
CA ASP A 148 -9.16 -10.71 13.79
C ASP A 148 -8.25 -11.10 12.60
N CYS A 149 -8.30 -10.32 11.51
CA CYS A 149 -7.51 -10.65 10.32
C CYS A 149 -6.01 -10.57 10.57
N GLU A 150 -5.54 -9.64 11.41
CA GLU A 150 -4.13 -9.57 11.78
C GLU A 150 -3.65 -10.88 12.41
N THR A 151 -4.37 -11.37 13.42
CA THR A 151 -4.07 -12.65 14.08
C THR A 151 -4.12 -13.82 13.09
N LYS A 152 -5.14 -13.88 12.22
CA LYS A 152 -5.26 -14.95 11.21
C LYS A 152 -4.12 -14.92 10.20
N ILE A 153 -3.72 -13.73 9.73
CA ILE A 153 -2.56 -13.54 8.85
C ILE A 153 -1.30 -14.05 9.53
N MET A 154 -1.07 -13.68 10.79
CA MET A 154 0.09 -14.14 11.55
C MET A 154 0.07 -15.64 11.77
N SER A 155 -1.09 -16.22 12.07
CA SER A 155 -1.24 -17.68 12.21
C SER A 155 -0.95 -18.43 10.92
N PHE A 156 -1.42 -17.90 9.78
CA PHE A 156 -1.12 -18.44 8.47
C PHE A 156 0.39 -18.36 8.16
N LEU A 157 0.99 -17.19 8.38
CA LEU A 157 2.42 -16.98 8.14
C LEU A 157 3.30 -17.81 9.09
N PHE A 158 2.86 -18.09 10.32
CA PHE A 158 3.63 -18.86 11.30
C PHE A 158 3.47 -20.38 11.11
N LEU A 159 2.23 -20.90 11.12
CA LEU A 159 1.95 -22.35 11.03
C LEU A 159 1.32 -22.78 9.71
N GLY A 160 0.46 -21.95 9.09
CA GLY A 160 -0.34 -22.36 7.93
C GLY A 160 0.48 -22.85 6.75
N ARG A 161 1.70 -22.37 6.57
CA ARG A 161 2.57 -22.75 5.43
C ARG A 161 3.38 -24.02 5.69
N ARG A 162 3.34 -24.56 6.92
CA ARG A 162 4.18 -25.68 7.35
C ARG A 162 3.72 -27.03 6.80
N GLY A 163 2.59 -27.11 6.11
CA GLY A 163 2.09 -28.33 5.47
C GLY A 163 0.69 -28.12 4.90
N VAL A 164 0.22 -29.05 4.07
CA VAL A 164 -1.09 -28.94 3.40
C VAL A 164 -2.23 -28.94 4.42
N GLU A 165 -2.15 -29.78 5.44
CA GLU A 165 -3.12 -29.91 6.52
C GLU A 165 -3.22 -28.62 7.34
N LEU A 166 -2.06 -28.04 7.68
CA LEU A 166 -1.97 -26.78 8.41
C LEU A 166 -2.46 -25.60 7.55
N ALA A 167 -2.23 -25.62 6.25
CA ALA A 167 -2.73 -24.60 5.34
C ALA A 167 -4.25 -24.62 5.23
N GLN A 168 -4.86 -25.80 5.35
CA GLN A 168 -6.33 -25.92 5.40
C GLN A 168 -6.88 -25.44 6.75
N LYS A 169 -6.19 -25.77 7.86
CA LYS A 169 -6.58 -25.40 9.22
C LYS A 169 -6.45 -23.90 9.50
N TYR A 170 -5.31 -23.32 9.13
CA TYR A 170 -4.97 -21.91 9.33
C TYR A 170 -5.09 -21.07 8.06
N GLY A 171 -5.86 -21.54 7.07
CA GLY A 171 -6.08 -20.85 5.81
C GLY A 171 -6.79 -19.52 5.98
N LEU A 172 -6.50 -18.58 5.09
CA LEU A 172 -7.09 -17.24 5.11
C LEU A 172 -8.46 -17.23 4.42
N SER A 173 -9.39 -16.45 4.97
CA SER A 173 -10.61 -16.10 4.25
C SER A 173 -10.29 -15.09 3.14
N GLY A 174 -11.10 -15.03 2.08
CA GLY A 174 -10.90 -14.04 1.01
C GLY A 174 -10.82 -12.60 1.53
N TYR A 175 -11.52 -12.29 2.63
CA TYR A 175 -11.44 -11.00 3.31
C TYR A 175 -10.06 -10.73 3.95
N CYS A 176 -9.52 -11.67 4.73
CA CYS A 176 -8.19 -11.48 5.34
C CYS A 176 -7.07 -11.59 4.30
N SER A 177 -7.24 -12.41 3.26
CA SER A 177 -6.33 -12.47 2.11
C SER A 177 -6.22 -11.11 1.41
N ASN A 178 -7.31 -10.35 1.30
CA ASN A 178 -7.28 -9.01 0.68
C ASN A 178 -6.26 -8.09 1.37
N PHE A 179 -6.29 -8.01 2.71
CA PHE A 179 -5.32 -7.17 3.45
C PHE A 179 -3.88 -7.64 3.29
N LEU A 180 -3.63 -8.96 3.37
CA LEU A 180 -2.29 -9.49 3.17
C LEU A 180 -1.80 -9.24 1.74
N CYS A 181 -2.69 -9.31 0.75
CA CYS A 181 -2.36 -9.10 -0.65
C CYS A 181 -2.19 -7.64 -1.04
N GLU A 182 -2.93 -6.71 -0.43
CA GLU A 182 -2.66 -5.27 -0.56
C GLU A 182 -1.28 -4.95 0.02
N TYR A 183 -0.96 -5.56 1.16
CA TYR A 183 0.35 -5.44 1.77
C TYR A 183 1.46 -6.01 0.89
N PHE A 184 1.29 -7.22 0.34
CA PHE A 184 2.26 -7.81 -0.59
C PHE A 184 2.36 -7.07 -1.93
N THR A 185 1.27 -6.48 -2.43
CA THR A 185 1.28 -5.60 -3.61
C THR A 185 2.24 -4.44 -3.40
N MET A 186 2.20 -3.83 -2.21
CA MET A 186 3.11 -2.75 -1.85
C MET A 186 4.57 -3.23 -1.70
N LEU A 187 4.82 -4.39 -1.09
CA LEU A 187 6.18 -4.85 -0.82
C LEU A 187 6.88 -5.51 -2.02
N GLY A 188 6.10 -6.24 -2.83
CA GLY A 188 6.58 -7.14 -3.87
C GLY A 188 6.60 -6.54 -5.26
N GLU A 189 6.04 -5.36 -5.50
CA GLU A 189 6.07 -4.76 -6.84
C GLU A 189 7.54 -4.47 -7.22
N PRO A 190 8.09 -5.14 -8.25
CA PRO A 190 9.52 -5.06 -8.58
C PRO A 190 9.95 -3.67 -9.08
N ASP A 191 9.05 -2.94 -9.75
CA ASP A 191 9.25 -1.55 -10.19
C ASP A 191 8.08 -0.66 -9.74
N PRO A 192 7.98 -0.37 -8.43
CA PRO A 192 6.86 0.40 -7.90
C PRO A 192 6.94 1.82 -8.45
N PRO A 193 5.79 2.49 -8.69
CA PRO A 193 5.78 3.82 -9.27
C PRO A 193 6.59 4.84 -8.45
N TYR A 194 6.69 4.57 -7.14
CA TYR A 194 7.51 5.30 -6.19
C TYR A 194 8.33 4.33 -5.35
N PRO A 195 9.63 4.59 -5.13
CA PRO A 195 10.37 3.85 -4.15
C PRO A 195 9.73 4.07 -2.79
N ILE A 196 9.26 2.99 -2.17
CA ILE A 196 8.73 3.04 -0.82
C ILE A 196 9.91 3.25 0.12
N ALA A 197 10.04 4.47 0.66
CA ALA A 197 11.15 4.84 1.54
C ALA A 197 11.26 3.84 2.71
N GLY A 198 12.46 3.32 2.97
CA GLY A 198 12.67 2.36 4.06
C GLY A 198 12.12 0.95 3.81
N LEU A 199 11.77 0.57 2.57
CA LEU A 199 11.53 -0.83 2.22
C LEU A 199 12.85 -1.62 2.26
N PRO A 200 12.98 -2.67 3.09
CA PRO A 200 14.18 -3.50 3.10
C PRO A 200 14.43 -4.15 1.72
N PRO A 201 15.69 -4.20 1.24
CA PRO A 201 16.00 -4.79 -0.07
C PRO A 201 15.65 -6.27 -0.14
N VAL A 202 15.70 -6.98 0.99
CA VAL A 202 15.30 -8.40 1.11
C VAL A 202 13.84 -8.60 0.68
N CYS A 203 12.94 -7.63 0.87
CA CYS A 203 11.56 -7.77 0.39
C CYS A 203 11.44 -8.05 -1.11
N LYS A 204 12.37 -7.50 -1.91
CA LYS A 204 12.36 -7.67 -3.37
C LYS A 204 12.85 -9.04 -3.82
N THR A 205 13.61 -9.75 -2.98
CA THR A 205 14.15 -11.08 -3.29
C THR A 205 13.21 -12.21 -2.86
N LEU A 206 12.10 -11.89 -2.18
CA LEU A 206 11.14 -12.87 -1.69
C LEU A 206 10.07 -13.25 -2.71
N ASP A 207 10.05 -12.63 -3.89
CA ASP A 207 9.08 -12.92 -4.96
C ASP A 207 7.62 -12.87 -4.49
N LEU A 208 7.32 -11.90 -3.62
CA LEU A 208 5.98 -11.72 -3.07
C LEU A 208 4.97 -11.49 -4.20
N PRO A 209 3.78 -12.11 -4.14
CA PRO A 209 2.77 -11.91 -5.17
C PRO A 209 2.25 -10.47 -5.09
N TRP A 210 2.64 -9.66 -6.06
CA TRP A 210 2.37 -8.22 -6.05
C TRP A 210 1.08 -7.84 -6.78
N ARG A 211 0.38 -8.82 -7.37
CA ARG A 211 -0.87 -8.59 -8.07
C ARG A 211 -2.03 -8.94 -7.16
N LEU A 212 -2.71 -7.91 -6.66
CA LEU A 212 -3.77 -8.03 -5.65
C LEU A 212 -4.72 -9.21 -5.88
N TYR A 213 -5.41 -9.27 -7.02
CA TYR A 213 -6.39 -10.34 -7.28
C TYR A 213 -5.74 -11.73 -7.43
N ASN A 214 -4.58 -11.81 -8.08
CA ASN A 214 -3.87 -13.08 -8.21
C ASN A 214 -3.41 -13.60 -6.83
N CYS A 215 -2.91 -12.72 -5.98
CA CYS A 215 -2.57 -13.04 -4.60
C CYS A 215 -3.81 -13.49 -3.80
N ILE A 216 -4.96 -12.81 -3.93
CA ILE A 216 -6.18 -13.19 -3.21
C ILE A 216 -6.63 -14.59 -3.61
N ASP A 217 -6.67 -14.86 -4.92
CA ASP A 217 -7.04 -16.17 -5.45
C ASP A 217 -6.02 -17.24 -5.01
N LEU A 218 -4.72 -16.92 -4.94
CA LEU A 218 -3.68 -17.78 -4.39
C LEU A 218 -3.92 -18.16 -2.92
N LEU A 219 -4.24 -17.19 -2.07
CA LEU A 219 -4.38 -17.41 -0.63
C LEU A 219 -5.75 -17.96 -0.20
N SER A 220 -6.79 -17.77 -1.03
CA SER A 220 -8.17 -18.13 -0.68
C SER A 220 -8.66 -19.43 -1.34
N ARG A 221 -8.03 -19.90 -2.42
CA ARG A 221 -8.38 -21.17 -3.07
C ARG A 221 -8.12 -22.34 -2.12
N LYS A 222 -9.04 -23.32 -2.14
CA LYS A 222 -8.96 -24.56 -1.37
C LYS A 222 -8.99 -25.76 -2.31
N PRO A 223 -8.03 -26.71 -2.23
CA PRO A 223 -6.86 -26.70 -1.33
C PRO A 223 -5.90 -25.56 -1.65
N TYR A 224 -5.13 -25.11 -0.65
CA TYR A 224 -4.11 -24.08 -0.85
C TYR A 224 -2.99 -24.64 -1.73
N THR A 225 -2.76 -23.98 -2.87
CA THR A 225 -1.70 -24.36 -3.81
C THR A 225 -0.87 -23.09 -4.05
N PRO A 226 0.31 -22.93 -3.41
CA PRO A 226 1.13 -21.74 -3.57
C PRO A 226 1.82 -21.65 -4.94
N GLU A 227 1.87 -22.77 -5.67
CA GLU A 227 2.55 -22.90 -6.97
C GLU A 227 1.63 -23.52 -8.02
N PRO A 228 0.44 -22.92 -8.28
CA PRO A 228 -0.52 -23.47 -9.22
C PRO A 228 0.05 -23.60 -10.64
N TRP A 229 1.04 -22.80 -10.99
CA TRP A 229 1.71 -22.74 -12.28
C TRP A 229 2.73 -23.85 -12.52
N GLN A 230 3.17 -24.59 -11.49
CA GLN A 230 4.04 -25.76 -11.68
C GLN A 230 3.29 -26.94 -12.33
N THR A 231 1.97 -26.95 -12.20
CA THR A 231 1.12 -27.93 -12.88
C THR A 231 0.53 -27.27 -14.13
N PRO A 232 0.93 -27.68 -15.35
CA PRO A 232 0.35 -27.14 -16.56
C PRO A 232 -1.15 -27.46 -16.66
N TYR A 233 -1.87 -26.66 -17.44
CA TYR A 233 -3.24 -26.96 -17.82
C TYR A 233 -3.22 -28.18 -18.77
N PRO A 234 -4.11 -29.18 -18.61
CA PRO A 234 -3.99 -30.49 -19.27
C PRO A 234 -4.23 -30.50 -20.79
N GLU A 235 -4.69 -29.40 -21.38
CA GLU A 235 -4.92 -29.28 -22.82
C GLU A 235 -3.78 -28.48 -23.47
N ASP A 236 -3.33 -28.94 -24.64
CA ASP A 236 -2.34 -28.23 -25.45
C ASP A 236 -2.89 -26.89 -25.95
N SER A 237 -2.03 -25.87 -25.99
CA SER A 237 -2.36 -24.54 -26.49
C SER A 237 -3.59 -23.91 -25.80
N VAL A 238 -3.89 -24.29 -24.55
CA VAL A 238 -4.94 -23.66 -23.72
C VAL A 238 -4.31 -23.19 -22.43
N LEU A 239 -4.40 -21.89 -22.14
CA LEU A 239 -4.00 -21.34 -20.85
C LEU A 239 -5.20 -21.22 -19.89
N GLU A 240 -4.92 -21.24 -18.59
CA GLU A 240 -5.89 -20.92 -17.54
C GLU A 240 -5.51 -19.59 -16.91
N CYS A 241 -6.45 -18.65 -16.82
CA CYS A 241 -6.27 -17.38 -16.13
C CYS A 241 -6.71 -17.49 -14.66
N THR A 242 -6.35 -16.49 -13.85
CA THR A 242 -6.56 -16.55 -12.39
C THR A 242 -8.03 -16.45 -11.98
N ASP A 243 -8.87 -15.86 -12.83
CA ASP A 243 -10.33 -15.91 -12.64
C ASP A 243 -10.96 -17.28 -12.99
N GLY A 244 -10.15 -18.24 -13.48
CA GLY A 244 -10.58 -19.57 -13.90
C GLY A 244 -11.05 -19.65 -15.35
N THR A 245 -11.02 -18.55 -16.09
CA THR A 245 -11.29 -18.57 -17.53
C THR A 245 -10.18 -19.27 -18.30
N ARG A 246 -10.54 -19.84 -19.45
CA ARG A 246 -9.65 -20.65 -20.28
C ARG A 246 -9.71 -20.13 -21.69
N HIS A 247 -8.55 -19.97 -22.31
CA HIS A 247 -8.45 -19.39 -23.63
C HIS A 247 -7.49 -20.19 -24.49
N PRO A 248 -7.90 -20.55 -25.73
CA PRO A 248 -6.96 -21.10 -26.69
C PRO A 248 -5.94 -20.02 -27.06
N VAL A 249 -4.67 -20.40 -27.09
CA VAL A 249 -3.57 -19.54 -27.53
C VAL A 249 -3.00 -20.08 -28.82
N ASP A 250 -2.59 -19.17 -29.69
CA ASP A 250 -1.81 -19.50 -30.86
C ASP A 250 -0.33 -19.26 -30.52
N ILE A 251 0.46 -20.32 -30.56
CA ILE A 251 1.88 -20.31 -30.22
C ILE A 251 2.66 -19.38 -31.17
N ASP A 252 2.22 -19.26 -32.42
CA ASP A 252 2.87 -18.44 -33.44
C ASP A 252 2.50 -16.96 -33.31
N HIS A 253 1.44 -16.62 -32.56
CA HIS A 253 0.92 -15.27 -32.38
C HIS A 253 0.93 -14.85 -30.91
N ILE A 254 2.00 -14.16 -30.51
CA ILE A 254 2.24 -13.71 -29.12
C ILE A 254 1.07 -12.89 -28.54
N ASP A 255 0.32 -12.16 -29.37
CA ASP A 255 -0.83 -11.35 -28.95
C ASP A 255 -1.94 -12.18 -28.31
N THR A 256 -2.07 -13.46 -28.69
CA THR A 256 -3.07 -14.36 -28.09
C THR A 256 -2.75 -14.72 -26.63
N TRP A 257 -1.48 -14.60 -26.23
CA TRP A 257 -1.02 -14.86 -24.87
C TRP A 257 -1.36 -13.72 -23.90
N GLU A 258 -1.78 -12.57 -24.42
CA GLU A 258 -2.17 -11.40 -23.63
C GLU A 258 -3.59 -11.52 -23.05
N VAL A 259 -4.35 -12.53 -23.47
CA VAL A 259 -5.76 -12.69 -23.09
C VAL A 259 -5.96 -12.70 -21.57
N CYS A 260 -4.99 -13.23 -20.79
CA CYS A 260 -5.13 -13.21 -19.33
C CYS A 260 -4.95 -11.82 -18.69
N THR A 261 -4.45 -10.80 -19.38
CA THR A 261 -4.26 -9.46 -18.80
C THR A 261 -5.58 -8.83 -18.33
N THR A 262 -6.69 -9.15 -19.00
CA THR A 262 -8.05 -8.75 -18.61
C THR A 262 -8.71 -9.75 -17.66
N HIS A 263 -8.13 -10.94 -17.50
CA HIS A 263 -8.65 -12.07 -16.72
C HIS A 263 -7.80 -12.39 -15.48
N ARG A 264 -7.30 -11.34 -14.81
CA ARG A 264 -6.50 -11.44 -13.56
C ARG A 264 -5.19 -12.24 -13.72
N PHE A 265 -4.61 -12.27 -14.91
CA PHE A 265 -3.30 -12.84 -15.24
C PHE A 265 -3.23 -14.36 -15.28
N ARG A 266 -2.16 -14.89 -15.88
CA ARG A 266 -1.94 -16.31 -16.13
C ARG A 266 -1.82 -17.06 -14.81
N TRP A 267 -2.60 -18.14 -14.71
CA TRP A 267 -2.62 -19.05 -13.58
C TRP A 267 -1.84 -20.32 -13.89
N ARG A 268 -2.11 -20.92 -15.06
CA ARG A 268 -1.40 -22.10 -15.56
C ARG A 268 -1.03 -21.94 -17.02
N CYS A 269 0.14 -22.45 -17.36
CA CYS A 269 0.61 -22.54 -18.72
C CYS A 269 0.00 -23.75 -19.45
N PRO A 270 -0.10 -23.72 -20.78
CA PRO A 270 -0.52 -24.86 -21.58
C PRO A 270 0.36 -26.11 -21.40
N GLN A 271 -0.17 -27.30 -21.71
CA GLN A 271 0.55 -28.57 -21.57
C GLN A 271 1.82 -28.66 -22.45
N ASP A 272 1.79 -28.06 -23.63
CA ASP A 272 2.87 -27.98 -24.60
C ASP A 272 3.91 -26.90 -24.28
N PHE A 273 3.62 -25.98 -23.33
CA PHE A 273 4.52 -24.96 -22.80
C PHE A 273 4.47 -24.93 -21.28
N PRO A 274 4.83 -26.01 -20.58
CA PRO A 274 4.44 -26.20 -19.18
C PRO A 274 5.19 -25.29 -18.19
N ILE A 275 6.31 -24.70 -18.59
CA ILE A 275 7.19 -23.95 -17.69
C ILE A 275 6.78 -22.48 -17.65
N MET A 276 6.29 -22.00 -16.51
CA MET A 276 6.09 -20.56 -16.29
C MET A 276 7.41 -19.91 -15.88
N CYS A 277 7.92 -18.95 -16.65
CA CYS A 277 9.15 -18.25 -16.35
C CYS A 277 9.00 -17.23 -15.21
N TYR A 278 10.10 -17.01 -14.49
CA TYR A 278 10.20 -16.08 -13.39
C TYR A 278 9.86 -14.61 -13.76
N ASP A 279 10.33 -14.12 -14.92
CA ASP A 279 10.21 -12.71 -15.33
C ASP A 279 8.74 -12.25 -15.47
N PRO A 280 8.26 -11.32 -14.60
CA PRO A 280 6.84 -10.96 -14.51
C PRO A 280 6.36 -9.94 -15.57
N TYR A 281 7.25 -9.39 -16.40
CA TYR A 281 6.88 -8.34 -17.37
C TYR A 281 7.17 -8.65 -18.83
N ARG A 282 7.96 -9.69 -19.13
CA ARG A 282 8.40 -9.96 -20.50
C ARG A 282 7.29 -10.31 -21.48
N CYS A 283 6.25 -11.01 -21.03
CA CYS A 283 5.16 -11.46 -21.90
C CYS A 283 3.92 -10.60 -21.66
N SER A 284 3.97 -9.37 -22.18
CA SER A 284 2.85 -8.43 -22.19
C SER A 284 2.37 -8.03 -20.81
N GLY A 285 3.34 -7.75 -19.93
CA GLY A 285 3.05 -7.44 -18.54
C GLY A 285 2.56 -8.66 -17.77
N ASP A 286 3.01 -9.87 -18.08
CA ASP A 286 2.75 -11.10 -17.32
C ASP A 286 3.86 -12.17 -17.53
N HIS A 287 3.84 -13.24 -16.75
CA HIS A 287 4.84 -14.32 -16.77
C HIS A 287 4.78 -15.16 -18.05
N CYS A 288 5.90 -15.29 -18.76
CA CYS A 288 5.97 -16.11 -19.97
C CYS A 288 5.79 -17.60 -19.69
N CYS A 289 5.27 -18.37 -20.65
CA CYS A 289 5.37 -19.82 -20.64
C CYS A 289 6.37 -20.30 -21.70
N LYS A 290 7.09 -21.38 -21.41
CA LYS A 290 8.13 -21.98 -22.25
C LYS A 290 8.07 -23.50 -22.21
N GLN A 291 8.68 -24.13 -23.21
CA GLN A 291 8.74 -25.60 -23.28
C GLN A 291 9.73 -26.15 -22.26
N THR A 292 10.82 -25.41 -22.03
CA THR A 292 11.95 -25.83 -21.22
C THR A 292 12.40 -24.71 -20.28
N VAL A 293 13.05 -25.07 -19.16
CA VAL A 293 13.54 -24.09 -18.17
C VAL A 293 14.69 -23.26 -18.74
N GLU A 294 15.47 -23.82 -19.67
CA GLU A 294 16.59 -23.17 -20.35
C GLU A 294 16.15 -21.96 -21.19
N GLU A 295 14.90 -21.95 -21.66
CA GLU A 295 14.32 -20.82 -22.38
C GLU A 295 13.91 -19.66 -21.47
N CYS A 296 13.89 -19.87 -20.15
CA CYS A 296 13.59 -18.83 -19.17
C CYS A 296 14.89 -18.11 -18.73
N PRO A 297 15.08 -16.81 -19.06
CA PRO A 297 16.33 -16.09 -18.78
C PRO A 297 16.70 -16.03 -17.30
N MET A 298 15.68 -16.02 -16.44
CA MET A 298 15.82 -15.96 -14.98
C MET A 298 15.40 -17.27 -14.30
N GLY A 299 15.23 -18.34 -15.08
CA GLY A 299 14.71 -19.61 -14.60
C GLY A 299 13.19 -19.66 -14.48
N GLU A 300 12.71 -20.81 -14.00
CA GLU A 300 11.30 -21.09 -13.72
C GLU A 300 10.80 -20.24 -12.55
N ARG A 301 9.51 -19.90 -12.57
CA ARG A 301 8.82 -19.20 -11.49
C ARG A 301 8.68 -20.13 -10.28
N VAL A 302 9.21 -19.69 -9.14
CA VAL A 302 9.05 -20.36 -7.86
C VAL A 302 8.03 -19.62 -6.98
N ALA A 303 7.42 -20.29 -6.01
CA ALA A 303 6.67 -19.57 -4.97
C ALA A 303 7.62 -18.73 -4.12
N SER A 304 7.08 -17.61 -3.65
CA SER A 304 7.68 -16.87 -2.56
C SER A 304 7.99 -17.81 -1.40
N SER A 305 9.18 -17.72 -0.82
CA SER A 305 9.53 -18.45 0.41
C SER A 305 8.59 -18.10 1.58
N MET A 306 7.91 -16.96 1.50
CA MET A 306 6.89 -16.54 2.46
C MET A 306 5.53 -17.19 2.25
N LEU A 307 5.33 -17.97 1.19
CA LEU A 307 4.06 -18.61 0.83
C LEU A 307 4.19 -20.09 0.47
N ALA A 308 5.38 -20.54 0.06
CA ALA A 308 5.65 -21.92 -0.28
C ALA A 308 5.25 -22.88 0.85
N LEU A 309 4.68 -24.02 0.45
CA LEU A 309 4.43 -25.15 1.33
C LEU A 309 5.71 -25.97 1.43
N GLU A 310 6.06 -26.40 2.64
CA GLU A 310 7.17 -27.31 2.91
C GLU A 310 8.51 -26.92 2.26
N LEU A 311 9.13 -25.86 2.78
CA LEU A 311 10.46 -25.47 2.30
C LEU A 311 11.51 -26.59 2.52
N PRO A 312 12.43 -26.83 1.56
CA PRO A 312 13.41 -27.91 1.66
C PRO A 312 14.25 -27.82 2.92
N GLU A 313 14.64 -26.60 3.31
CA GLU A 313 15.39 -26.32 4.54
C GLU A 313 14.68 -26.79 5.82
N TRP A 314 13.34 -26.87 5.84
CA TRP A 314 12.58 -27.40 6.98
C TRP A 314 12.76 -28.90 7.18
N THR A 315 13.21 -29.60 6.15
CA THR A 315 13.53 -31.03 6.20
C THR A 315 15.03 -31.30 6.20
N GLY A 316 15.84 -30.26 6.42
CA GLY A 316 17.31 -30.32 6.41
C GLY A 316 17.92 -30.45 5.00
N LYS A 317 17.15 -30.26 3.93
CA LYS A 317 17.71 -30.19 2.57
C LYS A 317 18.29 -28.80 2.32
N TRP A 318 19.28 -28.72 1.44
CA TRP A 318 19.83 -27.43 1.03
C TRP A 318 18.79 -26.59 0.30
N THR A 319 18.93 -25.28 0.37
CA THR A 319 18.15 -24.38 -0.48
C THR A 319 18.60 -24.52 -1.94
N PRO A 320 17.75 -24.24 -2.93
CA PRO A 320 18.13 -24.30 -4.34
C PRO A 320 19.35 -23.43 -4.66
N ASP A 321 19.47 -22.27 -4.02
CA ASP A 321 20.61 -21.37 -4.20
C ASP A 321 21.91 -21.97 -3.65
N MET A 322 21.84 -22.67 -2.51
CA MET A 322 22.98 -23.38 -1.95
C MET A 322 23.39 -24.56 -2.84
N GLU A 323 22.43 -25.34 -3.34
CA GLU A 323 22.73 -26.44 -4.27
C GLU A 323 23.44 -25.93 -5.53
N LYS A 324 22.99 -24.80 -6.09
CA LYS A 324 23.62 -24.16 -7.24
C LYS A 324 25.02 -23.60 -6.91
N ALA A 325 25.20 -23.02 -5.73
CA ALA A 325 26.49 -22.47 -5.29
C ALA A 325 27.52 -23.55 -4.98
N LEU A 326 27.08 -24.73 -4.51
CA LEU A 326 27.93 -25.86 -4.11
C LEU A 326 28.12 -26.89 -5.24
N GLY A 327 27.67 -26.57 -6.47
CA GLY A 327 27.95 -27.35 -7.68
C GLY A 327 29.44 -27.72 -7.79
N PRO A 328 29.81 -28.78 -8.53
CA PRO A 328 30.91 -29.72 -8.25
C PRO A 328 32.28 -29.04 -8.05
N ALA A 329 32.48 -28.45 -6.88
CA ALA A 329 33.74 -27.88 -6.44
C ALA A 329 34.50 -29.00 -5.75
N THR A 330 35.38 -29.67 -6.49
CA THR A 330 36.06 -30.91 -6.10
C THR A 330 37.13 -30.77 -5.01
N THR A 331 37.25 -29.65 -4.28
CA THR A 331 38.48 -29.40 -3.48
C THR A 331 38.34 -28.83 -2.07
N LEU A 332 37.15 -28.58 -1.52
CA LEU A 332 36.98 -28.25 -0.10
C LEU A 332 35.56 -28.58 0.36
N ASP A 333 35.39 -28.97 1.63
CA ASP A 333 34.07 -29.16 2.25
C ASP A 333 33.21 -27.91 2.03
N PRO A 334 32.25 -27.95 1.09
CA PRO A 334 31.52 -26.78 0.63
C PRO A 334 30.71 -26.14 1.76
N TYR A 335 30.32 -26.95 2.76
CA TYR A 335 29.64 -26.48 3.97
C TYR A 335 30.54 -25.61 4.84
N GLN A 336 31.81 -25.99 5.06
CA GLN A 336 32.75 -25.14 5.80
C GLN A 336 33.04 -23.83 5.07
N GLN A 337 33.14 -23.84 3.74
CA GLN A 337 33.38 -22.63 2.96
C GLN A 337 32.15 -21.70 2.98
N PHE A 338 30.94 -22.26 2.90
CA PHE A 338 29.69 -21.52 3.09
C PHE A 338 29.57 -20.95 4.51
N LEU A 339 29.86 -21.74 5.56
CA LEU A 339 29.89 -21.25 6.96
C LEU A 339 30.96 -20.16 7.18
N GLN A 340 32.12 -20.26 6.53
CA GLN A 340 33.15 -19.23 6.58
C GLN A 340 32.73 -17.94 5.84
N ASN A 341 31.98 -18.06 4.75
CA ASN A 341 31.41 -16.92 4.02
C ASN A 341 30.16 -16.34 4.70
N LEU A 342 29.41 -17.16 5.46
CA LEU A 342 28.33 -16.76 6.36
C LEU A 342 28.82 -16.08 7.64
N ARG A 343 30.13 -15.88 7.83
CA ARG A 343 30.62 -14.76 8.64
C ARG A 343 30.31 -13.45 7.92
N THR A 344 29.03 -13.18 7.73
CA THR A 344 28.51 -11.87 7.46
C THR A 344 28.89 -11.00 8.65
N THR A 345 29.54 -9.90 8.31
CA THR A 345 29.28 -8.56 8.84
C THR A 345 28.07 -8.53 9.78
N SER A 346 28.25 -8.93 11.03
CA SER A 346 27.41 -8.38 12.09
C SER A 346 27.69 -6.88 12.01
N PRO A 347 26.71 -6.02 11.68
CA PRO A 347 26.93 -4.59 11.82
C PRO A 347 27.45 -4.38 13.24
N ALA A 348 28.56 -3.66 13.36
CA ALA A 348 29.11 -3.31 14.67
C ALA A 348 27.94 -2.86 15.56
N PRO A 349 27.81 -3.39 16.79
CA PRO A 349 26.63 -3.17 17.63
C PRO A 349 26.33 -1.68 17.63
N SER A 350 25.10 -1.33 17.22
CA SER A 350 24.70 0.07 17.11
C SER A 350 24.98 0.77 18.43
N PHE A 351 25.34 2.06 18.40
CA PHE A 351 25.60 2.83 19.61
C PHE A 351 24.44 2.72 20.63
N ALA A 352 23.21 2.55 20.14
CA ALA A 352 22.03 2.30 20.97
C ALA A 352 22.11 0.97 21.75
N GLN A 353 22.58 -0.11 21.13
CA GLN A 353 22.76 -1.42 21.78
C GLN A 353 23.92 -1.39 22.78
N GLN A 354 24.99 -0.65 22.47
CA GLN A 354 26.08 -0.42 23.43
C GLN A 354 25.62 0.42 24.64
N ILE A 355 24.64 1.33 24.47
CA ILE A 355 24.08 2.12 25.57
C ILE A 355 23.01 1.37 26.35
N ALA A 356 22.29 0.42 25.75
CA ALA A 356 21.23 -0.33 26.44
C ALA A 356 21.72 -0.98 27.74
N ASP A 357 22.95 -1.51 27.74
CA ASP A 357 23.59 -2.08 28.92
C ASP A 357 23.92 -1.04 30.02
N TYR A 358 23.98 0.24 29.67
CA TYR A 358 24.20 1.37 30.60
C TYR A 358 22.95 2.24 30.82
N ALA A 359 21.83 1.94 30.16
CA ALA A 359 20.61 2.74 30.23
C ALA A 359 20.04 2.80 31.66
N TRP A 360 20.19 1.73 32.43
CA TRP A 360 19.80 1.68 33.84
C TRP A 360 20.62 2.65 34.72
N VAL A 361 21.89 2.89 34.38
CA VAL A 361 22.75 3.86 35.09
C VAL A 361 22.27 5.28 34.78
N GLY A 362 21.95 5.56 33.52
CA GLY A 362 21.41 6.86 33.10
C GLY A 362 20.07 7.19 33.75
N THR A 363 19.14 6.22 33.80
CA THR A 363 17.82 6.41 34.44
C THR A 363 17.94 6.56 35.95
N ALA A 364 18.84 5.81 36.61
CA ALA A 364 19.11 6.00 38.04
C ALA A 364 19.67 7.40 38.36
N LEU A 365 20.54 7.94 37.49
CA LEU A 365 21.13 9.27 37.64
C LEU A 365 20.07 10.38 37.44
N LEU A 366 19.20 10.24 36.44
CA LEU A 366 18.09 11.18 36.23
C LEU A 366 17.05 11.11 37.36
N ALA A 367 16.73 9.92 37.87
CA ALA A 367 15.82 9.75 38.99
C ALA A 367 16.35 10.39 40.27
N THR A 368 17.66 10.26 40.55
CA THR A 368 18.30 10.91 41.71
C THR A 368 18.34 12.43 41.57
N ILE A 369 18.61 12.97 40.37
CA ILE A 369 18.50 14.41 40.09
C ILE A 369 17.05 14.89 40.27
N GLY A 370 16.07 14.15 39.73
CA GLY A 370 14.65 14.49 39.87
C GLY A 370 14.18 14.51 41.33
N LEU A 371 14.57 13.50 42.12
CA LEU A 371 14.25 13.41 43.53
C LEU A 371 14.87 14.56 44.33
N THR A 372 16.15 14.85 44.09
CA THR A 372 16.86 15.95 44.78
C THR A 372 16.27 17.32 44.45
N CYS A 373 15.95 17.58 43.18
CA CYS A 373 15.24 18.79 42.75
C CYS A 373 13.83 18.90 43.38
N SER A 374 13.08 17.80 43.45
CA SER A 374 11.76 17.77 44.09
C SER A 374 11.83 18.07 45.59
N CYS A 375 12.77 17.45 46.31
CA CYS A 375 13.01 17.72 47.73
C CYS A 375 13.40 19.18 47.97
N LEU A 376 14.27 19.75 47.13
CA LEU A 376 14.66 21.17 47.20
C LEU A 376 13.47 22.10 46.95
N ALA A 377 12.63 21.79 45.96
CA ALA A 377 11.42 22.57 45.67
C ALA A 377 10.42 22.53 46.83
N CYS A 378 10.18 21.35 47.41
CA CYS A 378 9.32 21.18 48.59
C CYS A 378 9.85 21.95 49.81
N TYR A 379 11.16 21.93 50.04
CA TYR A 379 11.80 22.69 51.11
C TYR A 379 11.62 24.21 50.91
N TYR A 380 11.83 24.70 49.68
CA TYR A 380 11.71 26.12 49.35
C TYR A 380 10.25 26.61 49.45
N MET A 381 9.30 25.83 48.92
CA MET A 381 7.87 26.12 49.03
C MET A 381 7.38 26.08 50.48
N GLY A 382 7.89 25.15 51.29
CA GLY A 382 7.62 25.09 52.72
C GLY A 382 8.10 26.33 53.48
N MET A 383 9.29 26.83 53.16
CA MET A 383 9.82 28.08 53.72
C MET A 383 8.98 29.30 53.33
N ILE A 384 8.56 29.39 52.06
CA ILE A 384 7.69 30.47 51.59
C ILE A 384 6.34 30.41 52.31
N ASN A 385 5.68 29.24 52.36
CA ASN A 385 4.40 29.10 53.05
C ASN A 385 4.48 29.37 54.56
N ALA A 386 5.56 28.96 55.23
CA ALA A 386 5.77 29.29 56.64
C ALA A 386 5.94 30.81 56.86
N SER A 387 6.56 31.52 55.92
CA SER A 387 6.67 32.98 55.95
C SER A 387 5.35 33.71 55.70
N TYR A 388 4.47 33.15 54.85
CA TYR A 388 3.12 33.66 54.62
C TYR A 388 2.17 33.37 55.79
N MET A 389 2.23 32.18 56.39
CA MET A 389 1.40 31.82 57.53
C MET A 389 1.71 32.65 58.79
N ARG A 390 2.95 33.13 58.95
CA ARG A 390 3.28 34.12 60.01
C ARG A 390 2.61 35.49 59.81
N LYS A 391 2.07 35.80 58.63
CA LYS A 391 1.36 37.06 58.34
C LYS A 391 -0.16 36.92 58.30
N VAL A 392 -0.70 35.70 58.34
CA VAL A 392 -2.15 35.44 58.32
C VAL A 392 -2.62 35.06 59.73
N VAL A 393 -2.42 35.97 60.68
CA VAL A 393 -3.32 36.07 61.83
C VAL A 393 -4.30 37.18 61.48
N ILE A 394 -5.59 36.83 61.48
CA ILE A 394 -6.83 37.64 61.41
C ILE A 394 -7.71 37.14 60.26
N GLY A 395 -8.79 36.45 60.63
CA GLY A 395 -9.87 36.10 59.73
C GLY A 395 -11.11 35.38 60.29
N PRO A 396 -11.37 35.19 61.60
CA PRO A 396 -12.61 34.53 62.04
C PRO A 396 -13.89 35.34 61.73
N ALA A 397 -13.76 36.60 61.31
CA ALA A 397 -14.89 37.47 60.96
C ALA A 397 -15.62 37.09 59.65
N ARG A 398 -14.98 36.36 58.72
CA ARG A 398 -15.65 35.95 57.47
C ARG A 398 -16.45 34.65 57.61
N LEU A 399 -16.09 33.78 58.54
CA LEU A 399 -16.80 32.52 58.75
C LEU A 399 -18.14 32.71 59.50
N LEU A 400 -18.21 33.70 60.39
CA LEU A 400 -19.44 34.01 61.15
C LEU A 400 -20.55 34.66 60.30
N ASN A 401 -20.20 35.37 59.22
CA ASN A 401 -21.22 35.95 58.32
C ASN A 401 -21.86 34.93 57.37
N ALA A 402 -21.21 33.79 57.11
CA ALA A 402 -21.81 32.70 56.33
C ALA A 402 -22.72 31.79 57.17
N TYR A 403 -22.53 31.78 58.49
CA TYR A 403 -23.31 30.93 59.41
C TYR A 403 -24.65 31.56 59.86
N HIS A 404 -24.87 32.85 59.57
CA HIS A 404 -26.12 33.57 59.90
C HIS A 404 -27.12 33.68 58.74
N ALA A 405 -26.85 33.09 57.57
CA ALA A 405 -27.80 33.04 56.47
C ALA A 405 -28.65 31.75 56.57
N ASP A 406 -29.83 31.90 57.18
CA ASP A 406 -30.84 30.86 57.43
C ASP A 406 -31.52 30.37 56.12
N PRO A 407 -31.63 29.06 55.85
CA PRO A 407 -32.21 28.53 54.62
C PRO A 407 -33.69 28.17 54.76
N VAL A 408 -34.58 29.13 55.07
CA VAL A 408 -36.05 28.91 55.02
C VAL A 408 -36.81 30.16 54.56
N THR A 409 -36.70 30.56 53.29
CA THR A 409 -37.71 31.39 52.61
C THR A 409 -37.52 31.39 51.07
N PHE A 410 -37.77 30.28 50.38
CA PHE A 410 -37.88 30.33 48.90
C PHE A 410 -39.13 29.68 48.30
N PHE A 411 -40.06 29.18 49.12
CA PHE A 411 -41.37 28.73 48.66
C PHE A 411 -42.48 29.35 49.51
N ALA A 412 -42.72 30.64 49.30
CA ALA A 412 -43.96 31.30 49.71
C ALA A 412 -44.78 31.61 48.46
N SER A 413 -45.84 30.83 48.25
CA SER A 413 -46.93 31.15 47.34
C SER A 413 -47.62 32.44 47.82
N GLY A 414 -47.47 33.54 47.09
CA GLY A 414 -48.13 34.79 47.46
C GLY A 414 -48.01 35.88 46.40
N ASN A 415 -49.15 36.23 45.81
CA ASN A 415 -49.47 37.54 45.22
C ASN A 415 -48.76 37.94 43.91
N LEU A 416 -49.24 37.37 42.80
CA LEU A 416 -49.18 38.07 41.51
C LEU A 416 -50.24 39.21 41.52
N PRO A 417 -49.85 40.48 41.30
CA PRO A 417 -50.79 41.60 41.28
C PRO A 417 -51.74 41.44 40.10
N ARG A 418 -53.04 41.45 40.40
CA ARG A 418 -54.15 41.51 39.43
C ARG A 418 -54.10 42.87 38.71
N ASN A 419 -53.28 42.96 37.67
CA ASN A 419 -53.13 44.18 36.88
C ASN A 419 -54.32 44.29 35.92
N LYS A 420 -55.36 45.04 36.32
CA LYS A 420 -56.58 45.35 35.55
C LYS A 420 -56.36 46.32 34.36
N LYS A 421 -55.17 46.29 33.74
CA LYS A 421 -54.83 47.11 32.57
C LYS A 421 -54.08 46.26 31.57
N ARG A 422 -54.81 45.53 30.72
CA ARG A 422 -54.43 45.09 29.37
C ARG A 422 -55.56 44.26 28.75
N GLU A 423 -56.74 44.86 28.66
CA GLU A 423 -57.67 44.52 27.57
C GLU A 423 -57.20 45.30 26.34
N ALA A 424 -56.02 44.95 25.82
CA ALA A 424 -55.75 45.26 24.43
C ALA A 424 -56.66 44.30 23.63
N PRO A 425 -57.45 44.79 22.67
CA PRO A 425 -58.20 43.90 21.80
C PRO A 425 -57.19 42.90 21.21
N LEU A 426 -57.48 41.60 21.36
CA LEU A 426 -56.68 40.55 20.75
C LEU A 426 -56.48 40.95 19.28
N PRO A 427 -55.24 40.94 18.75
CA PRO A 427 -55.03 41.21 17.34
C PRO A 427 -55.98 40.33 16.54
N PRO A 428 -56.59 40.86 15.46
CA PRO A 428 -57.53 40.10 14.65
C PRO A 428 -56.89 38.76 14.28
N MET A 429 -57.64 37.66 14.44
CA MET A 429 -57.15 36.33 14.08
C MET A 429 -56.61 36.38 12.66
N ARG A 430 -55.34 36.01 12.50
CA ARG A 430 -54.75 35.84 11.17
C ARG A 430 -55.60 34.84 10.38
N PRO A 431 -55.83 35.06 9.08
CA PRO A 431 -56.53 34.11 8.23
C PRO A 431 -55.93 32.69 8.35
N ALA A 432 -56.78 31.66 8.38
CA ALA A 432 -56.33 30.28 8.58
C ALA A 432 -55.32 29.80 7.52
N HIS A 433 -55.38 30.34 6.29
CA HIS A 433 -54.45 30.00 5.22
C HIS A 433 -53.03 30.53 5.49
N GLU A 434 -52.89 31.73 6.07
CA GLU A 434 -51.57 32.29 6.44
C GLU A 434 -50.92 31.48 7.56
N ILE A 435 -51.71 31.01 8.54
CA ILE A 435 -51.22 30.16 9.63
C ILE A 435 -50.71 28.81 9.08
N GLU A 436 -51.43 28.24 8.13
CA GLU A 436 -51.05 26.96 7.50
C GLU A 436 -49.82 27.11 6.59
N GLU A 437 -49.68 28.23 5.87
CA GLU A 437 -48.47 28.55 5.11
C GLU A 437 -47.26 28.74 6.02
N GLU A 438 -47.42 29.47 7.12
CA GLU A 438 -46.38 29.64 8.15
C GLU A 438 -45.99 28.29 8.78
N ARG A 439 -46.96 27.41 9.06
CA ARG A 439 -46.69 26.06 9.58
C ARG A 439 -45.84 25.26 8.60
N LYS A 440 -46.19 25.25 7.31
CA LYS A 440 -45.44 24.54 6.27
C LYS A 440 -44.05 25.14 6.03
N ASP A 441 -43.91 26.46 6.14
CA ASP A 441 -42.61 27.13 6.11
C ASP A 441 -41.71 26.69 7.26
N ASN A 442 -42.27 26.61 8.47
CA ASN A 442 -41.55 26.15 9.66
C ASN A 442 -41.19 24.67 9.59
N GLU A 443 -42.07 23.82 9.03
CA GLU A 443 -41.79 22.40 8.78
C GLU A 443 -40.67 22.21 7.75
N ALA A 444 -40.70 22.96 6.64
CA ALA A 444 -39.64 22.94 5.63
C ALA A 444 -38.30 23.43 6.19
N PHE A 445 -38.33 24.43 7.06
CA PHE A 445 -37.15 24.93 7.75
C PHE A 445 -36.58 23.90 8.74
N ALA A 446 -37.42 23.29 9.58
CA ALA A 446 -37.00 22.24 10.50
C ALA A 446 -36.40 21.03 9.76
N ALA A 447 -37.01 20.62 8.64
CA ALA A 447 -36.48 19.55 7.80
C ALA A 447 -35.10 19.88 7.21
N LEU A 448 -34.85 21.16 6.87
CA LEU A 448 -33.54 21.62 6.41
C LEU A 448 -32.49 21.62 7.54
N GLU A 449 -32.86 22.06 8.74
CA GLU A 449 -31.99 21.97 9.92
C GLU A 449 -31.64 20.52 10.25
N ASP A 450 -32.63 19.63 10.31
CA ASP A 450 -32.43 18.20 10.57
C ASP A 450 -31.53 17.56 9.49
N ALA A 451 -31.77 17.85 8.22
CA ALA A 451 -30.95 17.32 7.12
C ALA A 451 -29.51 17.84 7.18
N TRP A 452 -29.32 19.10 7.55
CA TRP A 452 -27.98 19.68 7.76
C TRP A 452 -27.26 19.03 8.94
N ASP A 453 -27.92 18.90 10.09
CA ASP A 453 -27.33 18.29 11.28
C ASP A 453 -26.92 16.84 11.00
N ILE A 454 -27.79 16.07 10.33
CA ILE A 454 -27.49 14.71 9.88
C ILE A 454 -26.29 14.66 8.91
N ALA A 455 -26.16 15.62 7.99
CA ALA A 455 -25.02 15.70 7.08
C ALA A 455 -23.71 16.00 7.84
N THR A 456 -23.73 16.91 8.82
CA THR A 456 -22.53 17.25 9.60
C THR A 456 -22.01 16.10 10.46
N LEU A 457 -22.86 15.17 10.89
CA LEU A 457 -22.44 13.96 11.61
C LEU A 457 -21.54 13.04 10.76
N LYS A 458 -21.67 13.09 9.42
CA LYS A 458 -20.80 12.35 8.52
C LYS A 458 -19.41 13.00 8.39
N GLY A 459 -19.29 14.29 8.71
CA GLY A 459 -18.10 15.10 8.52
C GLY A 459 -18.23 16.10 7.36
N MET A 460 -17.18 16.92 7.18
CA MET A 460 -17.09 17.90 6.08
C MET A 460 -16.11 17.48 4.96
N ARG A 461 -15.39 16.38 5.18
CA ARG A 461 -14.32 15.86 4.31
C ARG A 461 -14.36 14.34 4.35
N HIS A 462 -13.77 13.67 3.36
CA HIS A 462 -13.80 12.21 3.23
C HIS A 462 -15.24 11.65 3.22
N LEU A 463 -16.09 12.28 2.42
CA LEU A 463 -17.48 11.90 2.29
C LEU A 463 -17.62 10.60 1.46
N VAL A 464 -16.64 10.31 0.61
CA VAL A 464 -16.50 9.10 -0.20
C VAL A 464 -15.06 8.57 -0.18
N ASN A 465 -14.88 7.27 -0.34
CA ASN A 465 -13.55 6.64 -0.40
C ASN A 465 -13.14 6.29 -1.83
N THR A 466 -14.11 5.97 -2.69
CA THR A 466 -13.90 5.68 -4.11
C THR A 466 -14.83 6.51 -4.99
N ALA A 467 -14.48 6.71 -6.27
CA ALA A 467 -15.31 7.47 -7.19
C ALA A 467 -16.69 6.82 -7.43
N ARG A 468 -16.73 5.49 -7.30
CA ARG A 468 -17.92 4.66 -7.53
C ARG A 468 -18.78 4.46 -6.29
N ASP A 469 -18.38 4.99 -5.14
CA ASP A 469 -19.18 4.89 -3.93
C ASP A 469 -20.54 5.57 -4.16
N PRO A 470 -21.67 4.92 -3.78
CA PRO A 470 -22.96 5.56 -3.85
C PRO A 470 -22.97 6.83 -3.00
N ASP A 471 -23.77 7.83 -3.40
CA ASP A 471 -23.93 9.04 -2.59
C ASP A 471 -24.30 8.67 -1.15
N PRO A 472 -23.68 9.30 -0.14
CA PRO A 472 -24.10 9.12 1.24
C PRO A 472 -25.58 9.49 1.34
N PHE A 473 -26.36 8.70 2.10
CA PHE A 473 -27.80 8.90 2.25
C PHE A 473 -28.17 10.34 2.65
N GLN A 474 -27.29 10.99 3.43
CA GLN A 474 -27.37 12.38 3.85
C GLN A 474 -27.44 13.37 2.68
N ALA A 475 -26.74 13.11 1.57
CA ALA A 475 -26.74 13.97 0.40
C ALA A 475 -28.14 14.06 -0.23
N LYS A 476 -28.87 12.93 -0.27
CA LYS A 476 -30.25 12.92 -0.79
C LYS A 476 -31.18 13.73 0.09
N LEU A 477 -31.15 13.51 1.41
CA LEU A 477 -31.97 14.27 2.37
C LEU A 477 -31.72 15.77 2.27
N LEU A 478 -30.45 16.16 2.18
CA LEU A 478 -30.05 17.56 2.10
C LEU A 478 -30.48 18.20 0.77
N ARG A 479 -30.32 17.52 -0.37
CA ARG A 479 -30.83 18.00 -1.68
C ARG A 479 -32.34 18.19 -1.66
N ASP A 480 -33.08 17.22 -1.12
CA ASP A 480 -34.54 17.29 -1.02
C ASP A 480 -34.97 18.47 -0.14
N ALA A 481 -34.36 18.64 1.04
CA ALA A 481 -34.68 19.73 1.95
C ALA A 481 -34.34 21.12 1.37
N ILE A 482 -33.19 21.26 0.71
CA ILE A 482 -32.81 22.49 -0.01
C ILE A 482 -33.83 22.82 -1.10
N SER A 483 -34.27 21.81 -1.87
CA SER A 483 -35.24 22.00 -2.94
C SER A 483 -36.60 22.49 -2.41
N ILE A 484 -37.08 21.92 -1.30
CA ILE A 484 -38.34 22.30 -0.65
C ILE A 484 -38.23 23.72 -0.10
N ALA A 485 -37.14 24.06 0.59
CA ALA A 485 -36.94 25.40 1.15
C ALA A 485 -36.90 26.49 0.06
N ARG A 486 -36.23 26.23 -1.07
CA ARG A 486 -36.18 27.13 -2.23
C ARG A 486 -37.54 27.28 -2.92
N ALA A 487 -38.28 26.18 -3.10
CA ALA A 487 -39.61 26.21 -3.70
C ALA A 487 -40.61 27.04 -2.89
N ARG A 488 -40.40 27.16 -1.59
CA ARG A 488 -41.21 27.99 -0.67
C ARG A 488 -40.72 29.42 -0.52
N GLY A 489 -39.64 29.84 -1.19
CA GLY A 489 -39.13 31.21 -1.09
C GLY A 489 -38.43 31.54 0.22
N LEU A 490 -38.03 30.52 1.01
CA LEU A 490 -37.44 30.73 2.34
C LEU A 490 -36.05 31.37 2.32
N GLN A 491 -35.39 31.44 1.14
CA GLN A 491 -34.09 32.09 0.95
C GLN A 491 -34.07 33.58 1.34
N ALA A 492 -35.23 34.24 1.41
CA ALA A 492 -35.32 35.63 1.86
C ALA A 492 -35.08 35.80 3.37
N ARG A 493 -35.23 34.72 4.16
CA ARG A 493 -34.98 34.74 5.61
C ARG A 493 -33.49 34.54 5.87
N SER A 494 -32.84 35.49 6.54
CA SER A 494 -31.38 35.51 6.73
C SER A 494 -30.81 34.23 7.37
N HIS A 495 -31.52 33.64 8.35
CA HIS A 495 -31.10 32.40 8.99
C HIS A 495 -31.13 31.19 8.04
N VAL A 496 -32.20 31.09 7.23
CA VAL A 496 -32.37 30.00 6.25
C VAL A 496 -31.34 30.12 5.14
N ALA A 497 -31.06 31.34 4.67
CA ALA A 497 -30.05 31.60 3.65
C ALA A 497 -28.67 31.06 4.06
N GLY A 498 -28.28 31.23 5.33
CA GLY A 498 -27.02 30.70 5.85
C GLY A 498 -26.96 29.16 5.87
N LEU A 499 -28.07 28.49 6.21
CA LEU A 499 -28.15 27.03 6.17
C LEU A 499 -28.16 26.47 4.75
N LEU A 500 -28.89 27.11 3.83
CA LEU A 500 -28.88 26.76 2.40
C LEU A 500 -27.46 26.84 1.82
N GLN A 501 -26.75 27.93 2.09
CA GLN A 501 -25.37 28.11 1.62
C GLN A 501 -24.42 27.03 2.19
N LYS A 502 -24.58 26.67 3.47
CA LYS A 502 -23.78 25.61 4.11
C LYS A 502 -24.08 24.24 3.50
N GLY A 503 -25.36 23.92 3.31
CA GLY A 503 -25.78 22.65 2.71
C GLY A 503 -25.30 22.50 1.26
N GLU A 504 -25.41 23.57 0.47
CA GLU A 504 -24.88 23.62 -0.90
C GLU A 504 -23.36 23.46 -0.93
N ARG A 505 -22.63 24.13 -0.02
CA ARG A 505 -21.19 23.95 0.10
C ARG A 505 -20.81 22.50 0.40
N TRP A 506 -21.52 21.83 1.31
CA TRP A 506 -21.28 20.43 1.63
C TRP A 506 -21.51 19.51 0.42
N LEU A 507 -22.59 19.73 -0.35
CA LEU A 507 -22.86 18.99 -1.57
C LEU A 507 -21.81 19.23 -2.66
N ASN A 508 -21.35 20.47 -2.82
CA ASN A 508 -20.27 20.81 -3.76
C ASN A 508 -18.95 20.15 -3.36
N THR A 509 -18.63 20.07 -2.06
CA THR A 509 -17.45 19.33 -1.57
C THR A 509 -17.56 17.83 -1.87
N LEU A 510 -18.74 17.22 -1.68
CA LEU A 510 -18.99 15.82 -2.05
C LEU A 510 -18.78 15.57 -3.54
N GLU A 511 -19.34 16.42 -4.40
CA GLU A 511 -19.22 16.29 -5.85
C GLU A 511 -17.77 16.48 -6.31
N ALA A 512 -17.07 17.48 -5.76
CA ALA A 512 -15.66 17.70 -6.05
C ALA A 512 -14.77 16.55 -5.54
N GLU A 513 -15.08 15.90 -4.40
CA GLU A 513 -14.38 14.70 -3.94
C GLU A 513 -14.55 13.53 -4.90
N LYS A 514 -15.77 13.33 -5.42
CA LYS A 514 -16.05 12.30 -6.42
C LYS A 514 -15.33 12.56 -7.73
N GLU A 515 -15.38 13.79 -8.24
CA GLU A 515 -14.66 14.18 -9.46
C GLU A 515 -13.14 14.00 -9.32
N LEU A 516 -12.57 14.36 -8.16
CA LEU A 516 -11.16 14.14 -7.88
C LEU A 516 -10.79 12.66 -7.87
N LEU A 517 -11.55 11.83 -7.14
CA LEU A 517 -11.30 10.39 -7.08
C LEU A 517 -11.49 9.72 -8.45
N GLN A 518 -12.47 10.17 -9.25
CA GLN A 518 -12.68 9.67 -10.60
C GLN A 518 -11.49 10.00 -11.49
N ALA A 519 -10.99 11.24 -11.44
CA ALA A 519 -9.81 11.65 -12.19
C ALA A 519 -8.54 10.90 -11.75
N ILE A 520 -8.41 10.57 -10.45
CA ILE A 520 -7.33 9.71 -9.94
C ILE A 520 -7.44 8.30 -10.53
N GLU A 521 -8.63 7.69 -10.49
CA GLU A 521 -8.88 6.35 -11.02
C GLU A 521 -8.62 6.26 -12.52
N ASP A 522 -9.06 7.25 -13.30
CA ASP A 522 -8.91 7.29 -14.75
C ASP A 522 -7.46 7.54 -15.18
N ALA A 523 -6.69 8.31 -14.40
CA ALA A 523 -5.29 8.63 -14.72
C ALA A 523 -4.29 7.56 -14.24
N ARG A 524 -4.68 6.69 -13.29
CA ARG A 524 -3.80 5.65 -12.71
C ARG A 524 -3.29 4.60 -13.72
N PRO A 525 -4.06 4.12 -14.70
CA PRO A 525 -3.58 3.20 -15.74
C PRO A 525 -2.41 3.76 -16.55
N ASP A 526 -2.41 5.07 -16.83
CA ASP A 526 -1.39 5.70 -17.68
C ASP A 526 0.01 5.66 -17.05
N LEU A 527 0.08 5.65 -15.70
CA LEU A 527 1.34 5.48 -14.98
C LEU A 527 2.10 4.20 -15.37
N ARG A 528 1.35 3.13 -15.62
CA ARG A 528 1.90 1.82 -16.00
C ARG A 528 2.36 1.84 -17.45
N TRP A 529 1.58 2.49 -18.33
CA TRP A 529 1.91 2.54 -19.75
C TRP A 529 3.12 3.40 -20.06
N VAL A 530 3.23 4.57 -19.41
CA VAL A 530 4.41 5.45 -19.58
C VAL A 530 5.69 4.79 -19.04
N ALA A 531 5.57 3.83 -18.12
CA ALA A 531 6.69 2.98 -17.72
C ALA A 531 7.02 1.92 -18.78
N GLN A 532 6.02 1.29 -19.41
CA GLN A 532 6.20 0.26 -20.44
C GLN A 532 6.80 0.81 -21.75
N THR A 533 6.44 2.03 -22.17
CA THR A 533 7.03 2.63 -23.39
C THR A 533 8.54 2.90 -23.27
N ARG A 534 9.13 2.81 -22.07
CA ARG A 534 10.60 2.87 -21.89
C ARG A 534 11.31 1.60 -22.36
N LEU A 535 10.60 0.50 -22.60
CA LEU A 535 11.17 -0.82 -22.88
C LEU A 535 11.19 -1.20 -24.36
N THR A 536 10.69 -0.36 -25.27
CA THR A 536 10.89 -0.59 -26.70
C THR A 536 12.35 -0.28 -27.04
N GLN A 537 13.13 -1.34 -27.25
CA GLN A 537 14.55 -1.24 -27.62
C GLN A 537 14.74 -0.30 -28.83
N PRO A 538 15.86 0.44 -28.90
CA PRO A 538 16.20 1.20 -30.09
C PRO A 538 16.17 0.28 -31.34
N PRO A 539 15.76 0.79 -32.50
CA PRO A 539 15.58 -0.04 -33.69
C PRO A 539 16.88 -0.75 -34.05
N ILE A 540 16.78 -2.06 -34.27
CA ILE A 540 17.88 -2.87 -34.80
C ILE A 540 18.17 -2.37 -36.21
N LEU A 541 19.41 -1.88 -36.43
CA LEU A 541 19.90 -1.44 -37.74
C LEU A 541 19.60 -2.50 -38.81
N GLY A 542 18.83 -2.14 -39.84
CA GLY A 542 18.61 -2.97 -41.03
C GLY A 542 17.23 -3.62 -41.20
N LYS A 543 16.27 -3.43 -40.28
CA LYS A 543 14.87 -3.85 -40.51
C LYS A 543 14.00 -2.69 -41.06
N PRO A 544 13.17 -2.91 -42.11
CA PRO A 544 12.36 -1.87 -42.73
C PRO A 544 11.24 -1.38 -41.80
N TRP A 545 11.08 -0.06 -41.74
CA TRP A 545 10.22 0.73 -40.84
C TRP A 545 8.69 0.53 -41.01
N HIS A 546 8.20 -0.47 -41.72
CA HIS A 546 6.77 -0.56 -42.09
C HIS A 546 5.80 -0.81 -40.92
N ALA A 547 6.27 -1.17 -39.72
CA ALA A 547 5.46 -1.23 -38.50
C ALA A 547 5.15 0.16 -37.87
N THR A 548 5.73 1.25 -38.39
CA THR A 548 5.74 2.55 -37.68
C THR A 548 4.56 3.48 -37.93
N THR A 549 3.74 3.34 -38.98
CA THR A 549 2.59 4.25 -39.16
C THR A 549 1.42 3.91 -38.24
N LEU A 550 1.02 2.64 -38.14
CA LEU A 550 0.00 2.20 -37.17
C LEU A 550 0.50 2.35 -35.73
N SER A 551 1.76 2.05 -35.46
CA SER A 551 2.37 2.26 -34.13
C SER A 551 2.47 3.75 -33.78
N LYS A 552 2.76 4.65 -34.74
CA LYS A 552 2.76 6.10 -34.48
C LYS A 552 1.37 6.67 -34.24
N VAL A 553 0.34 6.15 -34.94
CA VAL A 553 -1.05 6.57 -34.72
C VAL A 553 -1.54 6.05 -33.36
N ALA A 554 -1.27 4.78 -33.03
CA ALA A 554 -1.59 4.22 -31.72
C ALA A 554 -0.82 4.92 -30.58
N GLU A 555 0.48 5.18 -30.75
CA GLU A 555 1.26 5.99 -29.80
C GLU A 555 0.71 7.42 -29.69
N GLY A 556 0.30 8.03 -30.80
CA GLY A 556 -0.29 9.36 -30.82
C GLY A 556 -1.61 9.44 -30.06
N GLU A 557 -2.53 8.49 -30.28
CA GLU A 557 -3.81 8.41 -29.55
C GLU A 557 -3.61 8.12 -28.06
N VAL A 558 -2.69 7.22 -27.71
CA VAL A 558 -2.39 6.90 -26.31
C VAL A 558 -1.74 8.10 -25.62
N ARG A 559 -0.79 8.79 -26.28
CA ARG A 559 -0.21 10.05 -25.76
C ARG A 559 -1.28 11.11 -25.57
N LYS A 560 -2.18 11.28 -26.53
CA LYS A 560 -3.30 12.22 -26.46
C LYS A 560 -4.22 11.90 -25.28
N THR A 561 -4.47 10.61 -25.04
CA THR A 561 -5.29 10.13 -23.91
C THR A 561 -4.61 10.38 -22.58
N GLY A 562 -3.31 10.06 -22.44
CA GLY A 562 -2.56 10.31 -21.22
C GLY A 562 -2.47 11.80 -20.86
N TRP A 563 -2.28 12.67 -21.86
CA TRP A 563 -2.32 14.13 -21.64
C TRP A 563 -3.70 14.63 -21.23
N LYS A 564 -4.77 14.08 -21.83
CA LYS A 564 -6.13 14.39 -21.42
C LYS A 564 -6.35 14.04 -19.95
N HIS A 565 -5.92 12.87 -19.49
CA HIS A 565 -6.05 12.49 -18.07
C HIS A 565 -5.21 13.35 -17.12
N ILE A 566 -4.01 13.80 -17.53
CA ILE A 566 -3.21 14.77 -16.77
C ILE A 566 -3.97 16.10 -16.61
N GLU A 567 -4.62 16.58 -17.67
CA GLU A 567 -5.41 17.82 -17.62
C GLU A 567 -6.66 17.67 -16.79
N ASP A 568 -7.36 16.55 -16.93
CA ASP A 568 -8.56 16.24 -16.16
C ASP A 568 -8.23 16.15 -14.66
N LEU A 569 -7.13 15.48 -14.31
CA LEU A 569 -6.63 15.42 -12.94
C LEU A 569 -6.20 16.80 -12.42
N ARG A 570 -5.50 17.60 -13.23
CA ARG A 570 -5.11 18.96 -12.85
C ARG A 570 -6.31 19.87 -12.62
N ALA A 571 -7.34 19.77 -13.48
CA ALA A 571 -8.58 20.52 -13.33
C ALA A 571 -9.33 20.08 -12.05
N ALA A 572 -9.43 18.78 -11.80
CA ALA A 572 -10.06 18.24 -10.60
C ALA A 572 -9.31 18.68 -9.33
N VAL A 573 -7.98 18.68 -9.33
CA VAL A 573 -7.14 19.20 -8.23
C VAL A 573 -7.41 20.70 -7.97
N GLN A 574 -7.60 21.52 -9.01
CA GLN A 574 -7.91 22.94 -8.85
C GLN A 574 -9.32 23.16 -8.25
N VAL A 575 -10.32 22.43 -8.74
CA VAL A 575 -11.68 22.45 -8.18
C VAL A 575 -11.63 22.01 -6.71
N ALA A 576 -10.92 20.93 -6.42
CA ALA A 576 -10.74 20.38 -5.08
C ALA A 576 -10.11 21.38 -4.09
N LYS A 577 -9.07 22.12 -4.53
CA LYS A 577 -8.45 23.19 -3.72
C LYS A 577 -9.44 24.27 -3.34
N SER A 578 -10.36 24.63 -4.24
CA SER A 578 -11.37 25.65 -3.97
C SER A 578 -12.47 25.19 -3.00
N GLN A 579 -12.69 23.87 -2.87
CA GLN A 579 -13.78 23.27 -2.09
C GLN A 579 -13.35 22.69 -0.73
N ASP A 580 -12.10 22.91 -0.30
CA ASP A 580 -11.56 22.47 1.01
C ASP A 580 -11.66 20.94 1.25
N ILE A 581 -11.35 20.17 0.20
CA ILE A 581 -11.34 18.68 0.21
C ILE A 581 -10.33 18.12 1.22
N SER A 582 -10.51 16.86 1.62
CA SER A 582 -9.52 16.13 2.42
C SER A 582 -8.09 16.24 1.89
N GLU A 583 -7.17 16.59 2.79
CA GLU A 583 -5.72 16.66 2.56
C GLU A 583 -5.15 15.33 2.07
N SER A 584 -5.70 14.19 2.50
CA SER A 584 -5.23 12.87 2.06
C SER A 584 -5.49 12.63 0.58
N HIS A 585 -6.71 12.90 0.10
CA HIS A 585 -7.04 12.78 -1.34
C HIS A 585 -6.29 13.80 -2.17
N MET A 586 -6.13 15.03 -1.65
CA MET A 586 -5.33 16.07 -2.29
C MET A 586 -3.87 15.64 -2.47
N ASN A 587 -3.24 15.13 -1.41
CA ASN A 587 -1.85 14.66 -1.47
C ASN A 587 -1.71 13.46 -2.43
N GLU A 588 -2.67 12.55 -2.47
CA GLU A 588 -2.67 11.46 -3.45
C GLU A 588 -2.78 11.97 -4.88
N ALA A 589 -3.72 12.89 -5.15
CA ALA A 589 -3.94 13.47 -6.47
C ALA A 589 -2.72 14.26 -6.97
N GLU A 590 -2.16 15.13 -6.12
CA GLU A 590 -0.97 15.92 -6.46
C GLU A 590 0.24 15.02 -6.68
N ARG A 591 0.42 13.98 -5.86
CA ARG A 591 1.46 12.97 -6.08
C ARG A 591 1.24 12.25 -7.40
N LEU A 592 0.03 11.79 -7.71
CA LEU A 592 -0.25 11.12 -8.98
C LEU A 592 0.01 12.05 -10.17
N LEU A 593 -0.45 13.29 -10.10
CA LEU A 593 -0.24 14.31 -11.13
C LEU A 593 1.24 14.56 -11.36
N ALA A 594 2.02 14.76 -10.29
CA ALA A 594 3.48 14.89 -10.36
C ALA A 594 4.11 13.66 -11.02
N SER A 595 3.65 12.44 -10.69
CA SER A 595 4.13 11.21 -11.33
C SER A 595 3.93 11.21 -12.83
N LEU A 596 2.71 11.54 -13.26
CA LEU A 596 2.31 11.47 -14.65
C LEU A 596 3.08 12.50 -15.46
N VAL A 597 3.22 13.72 -14.92
CA VAL A 597 4.00 14.79 -15.54
C VAL A 597 5.50 14.47 -15.59
N ALA A 598 6.07 13.88 -14.54
CA ALA A 598 7.48 13.49 -14.52
C ALA A 598 7.81 12.37 -15.52
N ARG A 599 6.83 11.51 -15.81
CA ARG A 599 7.02 10.34 -16.66
C ARG A 599 6.67 10.61 -18.12
N THR A 600 5.71 11.49 -18.40
CA THR A 600 5.31 11.82 -19.78
C THR A 600 6.48 12.48 -20.52
N HIS A 601 6.94 11.79 -21.56
CA HIS A 601 8.24 12.02 -22.18
C HIS A 601 8.31 13.30 -23.02
N GLU A 602 7.17 13.80 -23.48
CA GLU A 602 7.08 14.94 -24.39
C GLU A 602 5.80 15.70 -24.07
N LEU A 603 5.88 17.04 -24.06
CA LEU A 603 4.68 17.86 -24.22
C LEU A 603 3.96 17.41 -25.51
N PRO A 604 2.63 17.51 -25.59
CA PRO A 604 1.94 17.29 -26.84
C PRO A 604 2.49 18.34 -27.83
N ALA A 605 3.32 17.91 -28.78
CA ALA A 605 4.00 18.82 -29.71
C ALA A 605 2.97 19.58 -30.56
N ASP A 606 1.87 18.89 -30.87
CA ASP A 606 0.65 19.43 -31.47
C ASP A 606 -0.08 20.43 -30.58
N ARG A 607 0.29 20.66 -29.31
CA ARG A 607 -0.32 21.69 -28.47
C ARG A 607 0.67 22.73 -27.95
N CYS A 608 1.94 22.53 -28.24
CA CYS A 608 2.99 23.49 -27.91
C CYS A 608 2.99 24.64 -28.91
N VAL A 609 2.87 25.85 -28.38
CA VAL A 609 3.07 27.10 -29.11
C VAL A 609 4.14 27.92 -28.41
N LEU A 610 4.88 28.72 -29.18
CA LEU A 610 5.79 29.69 -28.58
C LEU A 610 4.96 30.75 -27.83
N ASP A 611 5.42 31.12 -26.64
CA ASP A 611 4.86 32.26 -25.92
C ASP A 611 4.94 33.49 -26.85
N PRO A 612 3.84 34.25 -27.06
CA PRO A 612 3.87 35.49 -27.83
C PRO A 612 4.99 36.46 -27.41
N ASP A 613 5.38 36.44 -26.13
CA ASP A 613 6.43 37.30 -25.57
C ASP A 613 7.85 36.71 -25.71
N GLY A 614 7.98 35.51 -26.29
CA GLY A 614 9.25 34.81 -26.46
C GLY A 614 9.86 34.29 -25.15
N GLU A 615 9.07 34.19 -24.07
CA GLU A 615 9.53 33.72 -22.75
C GLU A 615 9.70 32.20 -22.66
N GLY A 616 9.16 31.44 -23.61
CA GLY A 616 9.28 29.98 -23.64
C GLY A 616 8.19 29.32 -24.49
N VAL A 617 7.84 28.08 -24.13
CA VAL A 617 6.72 27.33 -24.71
C VAL A 617 5.48 27.49 -23.84
N LYS A 618 4.29 27.54 -24.45
CA LYS A 618 2.97 27.52 -23.81
C LYS A 618 2.13 26.38 -24.38
N LEU A 619 1.13 25.95 -23.63
CA LEU A 619 0.16 24.94 -24.04
C LEU A 619 -1.13 25.61 -24.52
N LEU A 620 -1.62 25.21 -25.69
CA LEU A 620 -2.96 25.58 -26.15
C LEU A 620 -4.03 25.06 -25.17
N PRO A 621 -5.20 25.71 -25.04
CA PRO A 621 -6.33 25.23 -24.24
C PRO A 621 -6.77 23.79 -24.58
N LYS A 622 -7.45 23.12 -23.65
CA LYS A 622 -8.00 21.78 -23.86
C LYS A 622 -8.88 21.76 -25.11
N GLY A 623 -8.67 20.77 -25.98
CA GLY A 623 -9.40 20.62 -27.25
C GLY A 623 -8.87 21.49 -28.40
N GLN A 624 -7.82 22.28 -28.18
CA GLN A 624 -7.12 22.99 -29.25
C GLN A 624 -5.75 22.36 -29.53
N HIS A 625 -5.43 22.21 -30.81
CA HIS A 625 -4.12 21.73 -31.26
C HIS A 625 -3.63 22.51 -32.48
N ARG A 626 -2.31 22.67 -32.61
CA ARG A 626 -1.57 23.05 -33.80
C ARG A 626 -1.73 21.96 -34.85
N ALA A 627 -2.26 22.35 -35.99
CA ALA A 627 -2.29 21.57 -37.22
C ALA A 627 -1.44 22.28 -38.28
N VAL A 628 -1.11 21.58 -39.36
CA VAL A 628 -0.34 22.13 -40.48
C VAL A 628 -1.18 22.03 -41.74
N TRP A 629 -1.31 23.14 -42.47
CA TRP A 629 -1.98 23.14 -43.76
C TRP A 629 -1.21 22.27 -44.74
N HIS A 630 -1.86 21.23 -45.25
CA HIS A 630 -1.24 20.25 -46.16
C HIS A 630 -0.72 20.87 -47.48
N ILE A 631 -1.24 22.02 -47.90
CA ILE A 631 -0.85 22.69 -49.15
C ILE A 631 0.30 23.67 -48.93
N THR A 632 0.20 24.53 -47.91
CA THR A 632 1.15 25.63 -47.70
C THR A 632 2.26 25.29 -46.71
N GLY A 633 2.03 24.30 -45.84
CA GLY A 633 2.92 23.99 -44.72
C GLY A 633 2.76 24.95 -43.53
N ASP A 634 1.81 25.89 -43.58
CA ASP A 634 1.61 26.85 -42.49
C ASP A 634 0.92 26.17 -41.29
N SER A 635 1.45 26.42 -40.09
CA SER A 635 0.79 26.00 -38.86
C SER A 635 -0.47 26.82 -38.58
N TYR A 636 -1.55 26.18 -38.13
CA TYR A 636 -2.78 26.84 -37.67
C TYR A 636 -3.29 26.18 -36.38
N THR A 637 -4.12 26.87 -35.61
CA THR A 637 -4.80 26.28 -34.44
C THR A 637 -6.16 25.69 -34.85
N PHE A 638 -6.37 24.41 -34.56
CA PHE A 638 -7.62 23.69 -34.77
C PHE A 638 -8.32 23.45 -33.44
N ASN A 639 -9.62 23.75 -33.38
CA ASN A 639 -10.47 23.46 -32.23
C ASN A 639 -11.33 22.23 -32.51
N GLU A 640 -11.06 21.12 -31.81
CA GLU A 640 -11.77 19.85 -31.98
C GLU A 640 -13.26 19.96 -31.66
N GLY A 641 -13.62 20.73 -30.63
CA GLY A 641 -15.02 20.88 -30.21
C GLY A 641 -15.87 21.67 -31.20
N ALA A 642 -15.26 22.63 -31.90
CA ALA A 642 -15.94 23.42 -32.92
C ALA A 642 -15.85 22.80 -34.33
N ASN A 643 -14.93 21.84 -34.53
CA ASN A 643 -14.53 21.34 -35.84
C ASN A 643 -14.20 22.47 -36.83
N MET A 644 -13.58 23.54 -36.30
CA MET A 644 -13.18 24.72 -37.06
C MET A 644 -11.66 24.90 -36.93
N GLY A 645 -10.98 25.01 -38.06
CA GLY A 645 -9.63 25.57 -38.12
C GLY A 645 -9.75 27.09 -38.07
N GLY A 646 -9.04 27.73 -37.15
CA GLY A 646 -8.91 29.18 -37.18
C GLY A 646 -8.04 29.59 -38.37
N ASP A 647 -8.51 30.52 -39.20
CA ASP A 647 -7.66 31.18 -40.19
C ASP A 647 -6.59 31.97 -39.43
N MET A 648 -5.35 31.48 -39.41
CA MET A 648 -4.23 32.22 -38.85
C MET A 648 -3.73 33.26 -39.87
N GLY A 649 -4.47 34.36 -39.97
CA GLY A 649 -3.84 35.63 -40.35
C GLY A 649 -2.94 36.09 -39.20
N VAL A 650 -1.73 35.52 -39.09
CA VAL A 650 -0.54 35.92 -38.29
C VAL A 650 -0.70 36.23 -36.78
N ASP A 651 -1.87 36.61 -36.23
CA ASP A 651 -1.95 37.30 -34.93
C ASP A 651 -3.08 36.86 -33.98
N VAL A 652 -3.61 35.64 -34.04
CA VAL A 652 -4.56 35.20 -33.00
C VAL A 652 -4.23 33.82 -32.45
N LEU A 653 -3.07 33.73 -31.80
CA LEU A 653 -2.98 32.82 -30.65
C LEU A 653 -4.10 33.19 -29.65
N PRO A 654 -4.68 32.22 -28.91
CA PRO A 654 -5.54 32.55 -27.80
C PRO A 654 -4.87 33.60 -26.90
N PRO A 655 -5.62 34.58 -26.36
CA PRO A 655 -5.13 35.50 -25.35
C PRO A 655 -4.23 34.81 -24.32
N LYS A 656 -3.13 35.47 -23.90
CA LYS A 656 -2.08 34.88 -23.05
C LYS A 656 -2.63 34.24 -21.76
N ASP A 657 -3.73 34.78 -21.24
CA ASP A 657 -4.47 34.29 -20.08
C ASP A 657 -5.20 32.96 -20.30
N LEU A 658 -5.46 32.59 -21.56
CA LEU A 658 -6.03 31.30 -21.95
C LEU A 658 -4.96 30.27 -22.30
N LEU A 659 -3.73 30.69 -22.57
CA LEU A 659 -2.62 29.78 -22.80
C LEU A 659 -2.19 29.15 -21.47
N GLY A 660 -2.22 27.82 -21.43
CA GLY A 660 -1.74 27.05 -20.29
C GLY A 660 -0.23 27.29 -20.14
N ASP A 661 0.21 27.51 -18.91
CA ASP A 661 1.64 27.65 -18.66
C ASP A 661 2.34 26.32 -18.94
N ALA A 662 3.28 26.30 -19.89
CA ALA A 662 4.20 25.17 -20.02
C ALA A 662 5.43 25.33 -19.12
N ASN A 663 5.54 26.47 -18.40
CA ASN A 663 6.52 26.62 -17.33
C ASN A 663 6.31 25.51 -16.30
N ILE A 664 7.18 24.51 -16.43
CA ILE A 664 7.96 23.94 -15.33
C ILE A 664 7.08 23.63 -14.12
N ASP A 665 6.17 22.67 -14.30
CA ASP A 665 5.75 21.84 -13.18
C ASP A 665 7.03 21.35 -12.48
N ASP A 666 7.17 21.56 -11.17
CA ASP A 666 8.36 21.17 -10.41
C ASP A 666 8.65 19.66 -10.53
N ALA A 667 7.65 18.86 -10.93
CA ALA A 667 7.81 17.44 -11.21
C ALA A 667 8.54 17.15 -12.55
N ARG A 668 8.69 18.12 -13.45
CA ARG A 668 9.32 17.89 -14.75
C ARG A 668 10.80 17.53 -14.64
N PRO A 669 11.34 16.79 -15.62
CA PRO A 669 12.78 16.59 -15.69
C PRO A 669 13.57 17.89 -15.87
N VAL A 670 14.75 17.94 -15.27
CA VAL A 670 15.76 18.98 -15.48
C VAL A 670 16.55 18.65 -16.75
N CYS A 671 16.76 19.65 -17.60
CA CYS A 671 17.58 19.49 -18.80
C CYS A 671 19.02 19.10 -18.39
N ALA A 672 19.52 17.97 -18.88
CA ALA A 672 20.85 17.45 -18.60
C ALA A 672 21.94 18.40 -19.09
N GLU A 673 21.73 19.03 -20.26
CA GLU A 673 22.70 19.98 -20.80
C GLU A 673 22.76 21.24 -19.94
N TRP A 674 21.60 21.76 -19.53
CA TRP A 674 21.52 22.88 -18.60
C TRP A 674 22.10 22.55 -17.23
N ALA A 675 21.75 21.40 -16.64
CA ALA A 675 22.28 20.96 -15.36
C ALA A 675 23.81 20.89 -15.37
N LYS A 676 24.40 20.47 -16.51
CA LYS A 676 25.84 20.34 -16.68
C LYS A 676 26.55 21.64 -17.03
N ARG A 677 25.96 22.49 -17.87
CA ARG A 677 26.63 23.64 -18.50
C ARG A 677 26.02 24.99 -18.16
N SER A 678 24.89 25.01 -17.44
CA SER A 678 24.03 26.19 -17.27
C SER A 678 23.63 26.86 -18.59
N THR A 679 23.67 26.10 -19.69
CA THR A 679 23.25 26.49 -21.03
C THR A 679 22.64 25.26 -21.71
N CYS A 680 21.63 25.47 -22.55
CA CYS A 680 20.91 24.42 -23.27
C CYS A 680 20.91 24.76 -24.76
N LYS A 681 21.21 23.80 -25.64
CA LYS A 681 21.24 24.04 -27.10
C LYS A 681 19.88 24.45 -27.66
N ALA A 682 18.78 23.93 -27.12
CA ALA A 682 17.44 24.36 -27.49
C ALA A 682 17.06 25.72 -26.89
N GLY A 683 17.93 26.39 -26.13
CA GLY A 683 17.65 27.71 -25.59
C GLY A 683 16.36 27.72 -24.76
N ARG A 684 15.40 28.59 -25.10
CA ARG A 684 14.08 28.68 -24.44
C ARG A 684 13.05 27.66 -24.98
N GLU A 685 13.41 26.93 -26.02
CA GLU A 685 12.55 25.95 -26.69
C GLU A 685 12.65 24.55 -26.05
N CYS A 686 13.58 24.36 -25.10
CA CYS A 686 13.70 23.10 -24.39
C CYS A 686 12.45 22.87 -23.52
N PRO A 687 11.79 21.70 -23.62
CA PRO A 687 10.61 21.41 -22.80
C PRO A 687 10.94 21.11 -21.32
N TRP A 688 12.23 21.02 -20.98
CA TRP A 688 12.73 20.62 -19.68
C TRP A 688 13.11 21.82 -18.80
N ARG A 689 13.15 21.60 -17.49
CA ARG A 689 13.48 22.67 -16.53
C ARG A 689 14.93 23.12 -16.70
N HIS A 690 15.14 24.44 -16.74
CA HIS A 690 16.45 25.09 -16.73
C HIS A 690 16.82 25.57 -15.33
N CYS A 691 16.91 24.64 -14.39
CA CYS A 691 17.29 24.89 -12.99
C CYS A 691 18.46 23.99 -12.55
N ARG A 692 18.99 24.23 -11.35
CA ARG A 692 19.92 23.28 -10.71
C ARG A 692 19.12 22.07 -10.19
N PRO A 693 19.53 20.83 -10.48
CA PRO A 693 18.83 19.65 -9.99
C PRO A 693 18.78 19.62 -8.45
N GLN A 694 17.62 19.29 -7.91
CA GLN A 694 17.37 19.00 -6.51
C GLN A 694 17.28 17.48 -6.27
N ALA A 695 17.35 17.05 -5.01
CA ALA A 695 17.21 15.64 -4.68
C ALA A 695 15.81 15.12 -5.07
N GLY A 696 15.76 14.09 -5.91
CA GLY A 696 14.52 13.54 -6.47
C GLY A 696 14.20 14.00 -7.89
N ASP A 697 14.91 15.00 -8.42
CA ASP A 697 14.74 15.42 -9.80
C ASP A 697 15.20 14.36 -10.79
N SER A 698 14.40 14.13 -11.83
CA SER A 698 14.83 13.36 -12.99
C SER A 698 15.62 14.27 -13.94
N ILE A 699 16.72 13.77 -14.52
CA ILE A 699 17.56 14.53 -15.45
C ILE A 699 17.45 13.92 -16.85
N ARG A 700 17.20 14.73 -17.88
CA ARG A 700 16.95 14.26 -19.27
C ARG A 700 17.69 15.07 -20.31
N GLU A 701 18.14 14.42 -21.38
CA GLU A 701 18.80 15.12 -22.49
C GLU A 701 17.87 16.13 -23.16
N CYS A 702 18.45 17.23 -23.64
CA CYS A 702 17.73 18.26 -24.37
C CYS A 702 17.08 17.68 -25.63
N ILE A 703 15.78 17.92 -25.82
CA ILE A 703 15.08 17.63 -27.06
C ILE A 703 14.99 18.93 -27.86
N LEU A 704 15.43 18.89 -29.12
CA LEU A 704 15.14 19.91 -30.10
C LEU A 704 13.86 19.46 -30.81
N PHE A 705 12.78 20.21 -30.65
CA PHE A 705 11.66 20.06 -31.56
C PHE A 705 12.10 20.63 -32.91
N ASP A 706 11.98 19.86 -33.99
CA ASP A 706 11.93 20.46 -35.33
C ASP A 706 10.60 21.25 -35.39
N MET A 707 10.61 22.49 -34.87
CA MET A 707 9.42 23.34 -34.77
C MET A 707 9.02 23.96 -36.09
#